data_AF-A0A9K3KKJ3-F1
#
_entry.id   AF-A0A9K3KKJ3-F1
#
_cell.length_a   1.000
_cell.length_b   1.000
_cell.length_c   1.000
_cell.angle_alpha   90.00
_cell.angle_beta   90.00
_cell.angle_gamma   90.00
#
_symmetry.space_group_name_H-M   'P 1'
#
loop_
_entity.id
_entity.type
_entity.pdbx_description
1 polymer ?
#
loop_
_entity_poly.entity_id
_entity_poly.type
_entity_poly.pdbx_seq_one_letter_code
_entity_poly.pdbx_strand_id
1 'polypeptide(L)'
;MTNNDKEEKIMPTASASNATTALQQHHDDLMRKMETAGEQWKKKEKNTRSDNDDDDDDDDDGTDQLLQQAIEMAVQQGKGWAPGEKEEYMKRILDDDFIPPMFCSTQEELERTGLAEAFAALQYDDDPSQVMLDFKKKGTDAFLDGKRNQVHNVQYYRDAINHYYQAIAWAQKIEPIENQQAMQQQQNSTTTNNGTVDNNHDNTTQYNKNKDDKATQQNLHQQFQQYTEQELDNIKSTLYSNAALCHLQLKNWGFCKSDSDKALTFNDQNVKAWFRKAKAHQMLFEWEEAGNAIDRGLAVESDNKDLQKLSQLLQDKVRKARLARQKRERIRAERVAHVKQVWKHCNAASGSSSIIKLGRVALVASVSDDDDYDDTAESAESRESRWHHHFPHTGVLPSPNEDSSGSSDQQWTWPCLFLYPSHSQSDFVEKFAEEEMLAVRMAEMFPEVEEGDETAMPWDYNQEFQCSNLAVYFEVNCPDDEASSSMSDKTNKKDTTTTIVTKTLVHPDSVERLLDQASAMRFFEASRALKGDEGPEMANLAKAVERKRLHQQRKAWKKKHGSLWAVPDPCPVVRVHPAMTLRDILTDPRMVVANFVVTLVVIPENHPAHAEYLKEHKCVGILQPKDNEP
;
A
#
# COMPACT_ATOMS: atom_id res chain seq x y z
N MET A 1 48.55 -27.35 73.05
CA MET A 1 49.54 -26.54 73.78
C MET A 1 49.04 -25.12 73.79
N THR A 2 48.92 -24.61 75.00
CA THR A 2 48.44 -23.30 75.47
C THR A 2 48.69 -22.11 74.55
N ASN A 3 47.72 -21.20 74.45
CA ASN A 3 47.94 -19.84 74.94
C ASN A 3 46.64 -19.08 75.20
N ASN A 4 46.66 -18.42 76.36
CA ASN A 4 45.61 -17.66 77.00
C ASN A 4 45.45 -16.26 76.40
N ASP A 5 44.20 -15.85 76.30
CA ASP A 5 43.60 -14.58 76.74
C ASP A 5 44.48 -13.51 77.39
N LYS A 6 44.34 -12.28 76.87
CA LYS A 6 44.21 -11.07 77.68
C LYS A 6 43.11 -10.18 77.11
N GLU A 7 42.04 -10.07 77.87
CA GLU A 7 40.96 -9.09 77.72
C GLU A 7 41.45 -7.68 78.09
N GLU A 8 41.09 -6.68 77.26
CA GLU A 8 40.99 -5.29 77.68
C GLU A 8 39.63 -4.71 77.27
N LYS A 9 39.06 -3.97 78.21
CA LYS A 9 37.68 -3.51 78.36
C LYS A 9 37.40 -2.28 77.49
N ILE A 10 36.35 -2.26 76.67
CA ILE A 10 35.79 -1.02 76.09
C ILE A 10 34.24 -1.06 76.15
N MET A 11 33.66 0.02 76.67
CA MET A 11 32.21 0.23 76.86
C MET A 11 31.43 0.31 75.53
N PRO A 12 30.13 -0.05 75.49
CA PRO A 12 29.28 0.19 74.32
C PRO A 12 28.76 1.63 74.29
N THR A 13 28.99 2.33 73.19
CA THR A 13 28.41 3.65 72.90
C THR A 13 27.00 3.48 72.32
N ALA A 14 26.00 3.96 73.05
CA ALA A 14 24.57 3.82 72.76
C ALA A 14 23.99 4.86 71.78
N SER A 15 24.70 5.24 70.71
CA SER A 15 24.27 6.34 69.83
C SER A 15 23.90 5.95 68.39
N ALA A 16 24.11 4.71 67.95
CA ALA A 16 23.81 4.31 66.56
C ALA A 16 22.41 3.71 66.34
N SER A 17 21.78 3.10 67.36
CA SER A 17 20.46 2.46 67.20
C SER A 17 19.28 3.45 67.16
N ASN A 18 19.44 4.63 67.77
CA ASN A 18 18.37 5.62 67.86
C ASN A 18 18.20 6.40 66.54
N ALA A 19 19.28 6.59 65.77
CA ALA A 19 19.22 7.30 64.50
C ALA A 19 18.53 6.48 63.39
N THR A 20 18.78 5.17 63.33
CA THR A 20 18.08 4.25 62.40
C THR A 20 16.61 4.08 62.77
N THR A 21 16.29 4.07 64.07
CA THR A 21 14.88 3.97 64.53
C THR A 21 14.10 5.26 64.22
N ALA A 22 14.73 6.42 64.33
CA ALA A 22 14.12 7.71 64.00
C ALA A 22 13.88 7.88 62.48
N LEU A 23 14.81 7.41 61.65
CA LEU A 23 14.66 7.42 60.18
C LEU A 23 13.56 6.46 59.70
N GLN A 24 13.46 5.28 60.33
CA GLN A 24 12.40 4.32 60.03
C GLN A 24 11.03 4.85 60.46
N GLN A 25 10.93 5.44 61.67
CA GLN A 25 9.70 6.07 62.13
C GLN A 25 9.28 7.25 61.24
N HIS A 26 10.25 8.05 60.77
CA HIS A 26 9.96 9.14 59.84
C HIS A 26 9.48 8.62 58.47
N HIS A 27 10.04 7.53 57.97
CA HIS A 27 9.60 6.88 56.74
C HIS A 27 8.18 6.30 56.86
N ASP A 28 7.91 5.59 57.95
CA ASP A 28 6.60 4.97 58.20
C ASP A 28 5.51 6.04 58.41
N ASP A 29 5.84 7.16 59.07
CA ASP A 29 4.93 8.30 59.25
C ASP A 29 4.64 9.04 57.92
N LEU A 30 5.62 9.09 57.02
CA LEU A 30 5.46 9.62 55.66
C LEU A 30 4.56 8.75 54.80
N MET A 31 4.74 7.43 54.85
CA MET A 31 3.90 6.47 54.13
C MET A 31 2.45 6.53 54.63
N ARG A 32 2.23 6.67 55.94
CA ARG A 32 0.90 6.82 56.53
C ARG A 32 0.23 8.14 56.14
N LYS A 33 1.01 9.23 56.02
CA LYS A 33 0.52 10.52 55.50
C LYS A 33 0.14 10.45 54.02
N MET A 34 0.90 9.71 53.20
CA MET A 34 0.57 9.48 51.80
C MET A 34 -0.70 8.62 51.63
N GLU A 35 -0.88 7.58 52.44
CA GLU A 35 -2.09 6.75 52.40
C GLU A 35 -3.34 7.53 52.82
N THR A 36 -3.27 8.32 53.90
CA THR A 36 -4.40 9.13 54.35
C THR A 36 -4.74 10.25 53.35
N ALA A 37 -3.75 10.86 52.70
CA ALA A 37 -3.97 11.80 51.60
C ALA A 37 -4.64 11.12 50.38
N GLY A 38 -4.21 9.91 50.02
CA GLY A 38 -4.81 9.12 48.94
C GLY A 38 -6.26 8.73 49.21
N GLU A 39 -6.60 8.38 50.45
CA GLU A 39 -7.98 8.11 50.85
C GLU A 39 -8.86 9.36 50.84
N GLN A 40 -8.32 10.51 51.27
CA GLN A 40 -9.02 11.80 51.21
C GLN A 40 -9.32 12.23 49.76
N TRP A 41 -8.39 11.98 48.83
CA TRP A 41 -8.58 12.26 47.40
C TRP A 41 -9.65 11.36 46.79
N LYS A 42 -9.63 10.05 47.08
CA LYS A 42 -10.69 9.12 46.64
C LYS A 42 -12.06 9.46 47.23
N LYS A 43 -12.10 10.04 48.44
CA LYS A 43 -13.34 10.54 49.06
C LYS A 43 -13.85 11.82 48.41
N LYS A 44 -12.94 12.74 48.02
CA LYS A 44 -13.27 13.94 47.24
C LYS A 44 -13.78 13.59 45.85
N GLU A 45 -13.14 12.65 45.17
CA GLU A 45 -13.48 12.21 43.81
C GLU A 45 -14.84 11.47 43.74
N LYS A 46 -15.25 10.81 44.83
CA LYS A 46 -16.59 10.22 44.97
C LYS A 46 -17.68 11.24 45.33
N ASN A 47 -17.33 12.38 45.92
CA ASN A 47 -18.28 13.44 46.26
C ASN A 47 -18.55 14.42 45.11
N THR A 48 -17.74 14.41 44.04
CA THR A 48 -17.86 15.31 42.88
C THR A 48 -18.51 14.66 41.65
N ARG A 49 -19.03 13.43 41.77
CA ARG A 49 -19.85 12.78 40.73
C ARG A 49 -21.24 12.45 41.27
N SER A 50 -22.08 13.48 41.34
CA SER A 50 -23.53 13.40 41.50
C SER A 50 -24.16 14.63 40.86
N ASP A 51 -24.70 14.42 39.66
CA ASP A 51 -25.84 15.06 39.00
C ASP A 51 -26.05 16.60 39.08
N ASN A 52 -25.98 17.20 37.88
CA ASN A 52 -26.71 18.36 37.34
C ASN A 52 -25.93 19.64 37.02
N ASP A 53 -26.40 20.25 35.93
CA ASP A 53 -25.92 21.40 35.18
C ASP A 53 -25.92 22.75 35.95
N ASP A 54 -25.30 23.74 35.28
CA ASP A 54 -25.42 25.21 35.42
C ASP A 54 -24.29 25.97 36.17
N ASP A 55 -23.61 26.81 35.37
CA ASP A 55 -23.09 28.18 35.56
C ASP A 55 -22.45 28.68 36.89
N ASP A 56 -21.34 29.39 36.66
CA ASP A 56 -20.71 30.50 37.41
C ASP A 56 -19.93 30.28 38.74
N ASP A 57 -18.66 30.71 38.64
CA ASP A 57 -17.85 31.53 39.54
C ASP A 57 -17.36 31.07 40.93
N ASP A 58 -16.07 31.37 41.11
CA ASP A 58 -15.29 31.67 42.33
C ASP A 58 -15.05 30.56 43.37
N ASP A 59 -13.78 30.13 43.47
CA ASP A 59 -13.03 29.99 44.74
C ASP A 59 -11.63 29.39 44.48
N ASP A 60 -10.62 30.23 44.20
CA ASP A 60 -9.19 29.84 44.18
C ASP A 60 -8.35 30.69 45.15
N ASP A 61 -8.65 30.62 46.45
CA ASP A 61 -7.88 31.34 47.50
C ASP A 61 -6.85 30.45 48.22
N GLY A 62 -6.71 29.18 47.81
CA GLY A 62 -5.81 28.22 48.47
C GLY A 62 -4.45 28.07 47.81
N THR A 63 -4.37 28.24 46.49
CA THR A 63 -3.14 28.08 45.70
C THR A 63 -2.21 29.30 45.83
N ASP A 64 -2.79 30.50 45.91
CA ASP A 64 -2.05 31.76 46.01
C ASP A 64 -1.29 31.91 47.34
N GLN A 65 -1.83 31.43 48.46
CA GLN A 65 -1.11 31.45 49.75
C GLN A 65 0.09 30.51 49.77
N LEU A 66 -0.03 29.34 49.14
CA LEU A 66 1.07 28.37 49.01
C LEU A 66 2.16 28.89 48.06
N LEU A 67 1.77 29.55 46.98
CA LEU A 67 2.69 30.19 46.04
C LEU A 67 3.45 31.33 46.71
N GLN A 68 2.78 32.14 47.51
CA GLN A 68 3.40 33.27 48.21
C GLN A 68 4.41 32.81 49.27
N GLN A 69 4.09 31.74 50.03
CA GLN A 69 5.05 31.12 50.96
C GLN A 69 6.25 30.49 50.25
N ALA A 70 6.05 29.85 49.09
CA ALA A 70 7.14 29.24 48.32
C ALA A 70 8.11 30.30 47.77
N ILE A 71 7.58 31.44 47.31
CA ILE A 71 8.37 32.57 46.82
C ILE A 71 9.18 33.19 47.97
N GLU A 72 8.56 33.39 49.14
CA GLU A 72 9.23 33.98 50.30
C GLU A 72 10.38 33.09 50.82
N MET A 73 10.18 31.77 50.78
CA MET A 73 11.19 30.78 51.16
C MET A 73 12.35 30.70 50.17
N ALA A 74 12.09 30.89 48.86
CA ALA A 74 13.13 30.93 47.82
C ALA A 74 14.00 32.20 47.90
N VAL A 75 13.40 33.35 48.24
CA VAL A 75 14.12 34.61 48.47
C VAL A 75 15.02 34.51 49.70
N GLN A 76 14.56 33.89 50.80
CA GLN A 76 15.38 33.66 51.99
C GLN A 76 16.58 32.73 51.75
N GLN A 77 16.48 31.80 50.79
CA GLN A 77 17.57 30.89 50.39
C GLN A 77 18.54 31.49 49.36
N GLY A 78 18.35 32.76 48.97
CA GLY A 78 19.17 33.43 47.95
C GLY A 78 18.99 32.87 46.53
N LYS A 79 17.93 32.09 46.29
CA LYS A 79 17.56 31.52 44.99
C LYS A 79 16.36 32.25 44.37
N GLY A 80 16.36 33.58 44.53
CA GLY A 80 15.32 34.47 44.05
C GLY A 80 15.83 35.90 43.93
N TRP A 81 15.00 36.77 43.37
CA TRP A 81 15.29 38.19 43.17
C TRP A 81 15.40 38.89 44.53
N ALA A 82 16.40 39.76 44.71
CA ALA A 82 16.44 40.60 45.90
C ALA A 82 15.23 41.56 45.92
N PRO A 83 14.78 42.05 47.10
CA PRO A 83 13.70 43.03 47.19
C PRO A 83 14.01 44.26 46.32
N GLY A 84 13.21 44.49 45.28
CA GLY A 84 13.40 45.58 44.30
C GLY A 84 14.10 45.18 42.98
N GLU A 85 14.92 44.13 42.93
CA GLU A 85 15.55 43.69 41.66
C GLU A 85 14.50 43.20 40.66
N LYS A 86 13.47 42.51 41.14
CA LYS A 86 12.37 42.03 40.29
C LYS A 86 11.63 43.20 39.67
N GLU A 87 11.43 44.26 40.44
CA GLU A 87 10.76 45.48 40.00
C GLU A 87 11.64 46.29 39.04
N GLU A 88 12.95 46.33 39.26
CA GLU A 88 13.92 46.93 38.33
C GLU A 88 14.02 46.16 37.01
N TYR A 89 14.01 44.83 37.05
CA TYR A 89 14.01 44.01 35.84
C TYR A 89 12.67 44.02 35.12
N MET A 90 11.56 44.01 35.86
CA MET A 90 10.24 44.23 35.28
C MET A 90 10.15 45.61 34.64
N LYS A 91 10.68 46.66 35.29
CA LYS A 91 10.81 47.99 34.68
C LYS A 91 11.68 47.95 33.43
N ARG A 92 12.78 47.20 33.45
CA ARG A 92 13.69 47.06 32.32
C ARG A 92 13.08 46.29 31.15
N ILE A 93 12.22 45.30 31.39
CA ILE A 93 11.50 44.57 30.33
C ILE A 93 10.28 45.35 29.84
N LEU A 94 9.65 46.15 30.70
CA LEU A 94 8.51 47.01 30.34
C LEU A 94 8.93 48.38 29.80
N ASP A 95 10.24 48.66 29.73
CA ASP A 95 10.78 49.85 29.09
C ASP A 95 10.68 49.62 27.57
N ASP A 96 9.85 50.40 26.88
CA ASP A 96 9.59 50.26 25.44
C ASP A 96 10.89 50.35 24.60
N ASP A 97 11.96 50.94 25.16
CA ASP A 97 13.29 51.06 24.54
C ASP A 97 14.20 49.82 24.72
N PHE A 98 13.86 48.88 25.63
CA PHE A 98 14.68 47.71 25.96
C PHE A 98 14.04 46.35 25.59
N ILE A 99 12.79 46.32 25.12
CA ILE A 99 12.18 45.09 24.58
C ILE A 99 12.93 44.69 23.29
N PRO A 100 13.71 43.57 23.28
CA PRO A 100 14.24 43.04 22.05
C PRO A 100 13.06 42.75 21.11
N PRO A 101 13.05 43.24 19.87
CA PRO A 101 11.99 42.86 18.95
C PRO A 101 11.98 41.33 18.83
N MET A 102 10.81 40.71 19.08
CA MET A 102 10.60 39.25 19.00
C MET A 102 11.09 38.64 17.67
N PHE A 103 11.21 39.49 16.64
CA PHE A 103 11.84 39.19 15.36
C PHE A 103 12.86 40.30 15.05
N CYS A 104 14.15 39.96 14.97
CA CYS A 104 15.15 40.90 14.49
C CYS A 104 14.95 41.12 12.99
N SER A 105 14.68 42.36 12.59
CA SER A 105 14.42 42.71 11.19
C SER A 105 15.68 43.24 10.49
N THR A 106 16.67 43.67 11.27
CA THR A 106 17.96 44.19 10.81
C THR A 106 19.12 43.52 11.54
N GLN A 107 20.30 43.50 10.91
CA GLN A 107 21.51 42.88 11.45
C GLN A 107 21.97 43.51 12.78
N GLU A 108 21.81 44.84 12.91
CA GLU A 108 22.20 45.59 14.11
C GLU A 108 21.32 45.26 15.33
N GLU A 109 20.04 44.94 15.12
CA GLU A 109 19.12 44.48 16.17
C GLU A 109 19.51 43.09 16.70
N LEU A 110 20.01 42.21 15.84
CA LEU A 110 20.44 40.85 16.21
C LEU A 110 21.70 40.87 17.09
N GLU A 111 22.63 41.79 16.82
CA GLU A 111 23.87 41.94 17.57
C GLU A 111 23.63 42.58 18.95
N ARG A 112 22.68 43.51 19.07
CA ARG A 112 22.35 44.21 20.32
C ARG A 112 21.67 43.32 21.36
N THR A 113 20.99 42.26 20.93
CA THR A 113 20.13 41.42 21.77
C THR A 113 20.86 40.21 22.37
N GLY A 114 22.10 39.94 21.93
CA GLY A 114 22.86 38.75 22.33
C GLY A 114 22.27 37.43 21.80
N LEU A 115 21.19 37.49 21.01
CA LEU A 115 20.54 36.32 20.39
C LEU A 115 21.52 35.60 19.45
N ALA A 116 22.37 36.33 18.72
CA ALA A 116 23.41 35.74 17.88
C ALA A 116 24.35 34.81 18.67
N GLU A 117 24.77 35.23 19.86
CA GLU A 117 25.67 34.47 20.72
C GLU A 117 24.95 33.27 21.37
N ALA A 118 23.68 33.44 21.74
CA ALA A 118 22.83 32.36 22.24
C ALA A 118 22.52 31.29 21.16
N PHE A 119 22.28 31.69 19.90
CA PHE A 119 22.10 30.78 18.78
C PHE A 119 23.41 30.08 18.38
N ALA A 120 24.54 30.79 18.40
CA ALA A 120 25.85 30.20 18.17
C ALA A 120 26.24 29.20 19.27
N ALA A 121 25.86 29.45 20.53
CA ALA A 121 26.06 28.53 21.64
C ALA A 121 25.14 27.29 21.59
N LEU A 122 24.01 27.36 20.89
CA LEU A 122 23.18 26.19 20.58
C LEU A 122 23.77 25.32 19.45
N GLN A 123 24.72 25.85 18.69
CA GLN A 123 25.35 25.18 17.55
C GLN A 123 26.53 24.28 17.94
N TYR A 124 26.58 23.77 19.18
CA TYR A 124 27.44 22.63 19.56
C TYR A 124 26.86 21.33 18.98
N ASP A 125 26.73 21.25 17.67
CA ASP A 125 26.64 20.00 16.94
C ASP A 125 28.09 19.57 16.66
N ASP A 126 28.55 18.49 17.29
CA ASP A 126 29.77 17.81 16.88
C ASP A 126 29.75 17.61 15.35
N ASP A 127 30.89 17.83 14.67
CA ASP A 127 30.99 17.75 13.20
C ASP A 127 30.27 16.50 12.66
N PRO A 128 29.22 16.65 11.81
CA PRO A 128 28.45 15.53 11.28
C PRO A 128 29.31 14.42 10.66
N SER A 129 30.43 14.79 10.04
CA SER A 129 31.42 13.86 9.49
C SER A 129 32.07 13.00 10.57
N GLN A 130 32.48 13.61 11.68
CA GLN A 130 33.11 12.91 12.80
C GLN A 130 32.10 12.04 13.55
N VAL A 131 30.89 12.56 13.80
CA VAL A 131 29.81 11.81 14.46
C VAL A 131 29.41 10.58 13.66
N MET A 132 29.31 10.70 12.33
CA MET A 132 29.07 9.57 11.43
C MET A 132 30.15 8.49 11.58
N LEU A 133 31.43 8.87 11.58
CA LEU A 133 32.55 7.93 11.70
C LEU A 133 32.56 7.23 13.07
N ASP A 134 32.23 7.96 14.14
CA ASP A 134 32.14 7.40 15.48
C ASP A 134 31.01 6.37 15.58
N PHE A 135 29.84 6.65 15.02
CA PHE A 135 28.75 5.68 14.96
C PHE A 135 29.07 4.47 14.07
N LYS A 136 29.76 4.68 12.95
CA LYS A 136 30.27 3.58 12.10
C LYS A 136 31.22 2.67 12.89
N LYS A 137 32.11 3.25 13.69
CA LYS A 137 33.04 2.51 14.54
C LYS A 137 32.31 1.75 15.64
N LYS A 138 31.40 2.41 16.37
CA LYS A 138 30.52 1.77 17.38
C LYS A 138 29.74 0.59 16.80
N GLY A 139 29.18 0.74 15.60
CA GLY A 139 28.49 -0.35 14.90
C GLY A 139 29.40 -1.51 14.52
N THR A 140 30.65 -1.23 14.15
CA THR A 140 31.65 -2.26 13.84
C THR A 140 32.09 -3.01 15.09
N ASP A 141 32.33 -2.29 16.19
CA ASP A 141 32.72 -2.86 17.47
C ASP A 141 31.59 -3.74 18.04
N ALA A 142 30.34 -3.25 18.02
CA ALA A 142 29.17 -4.03 18.41
C ALA A 142 29.00 -5.32 17.57
N PHE A 143 29.25 -5.25 16.26
CA PHE A 143 29.22 -6.44 15.40
C PHE A 143 30.29 -7.46 15.79
N LEU A 144 31.51 -7.00 16.07
CA LEU A 144 32.61 -7.87 16.49
C LEU A 144 32.35 -8.51 17.85
N ASP A 145 31.76 -7.76 18.78
CA ASP A 145 31.39 -8.26 20.11
C ASP A 145 30.26 -9.29 20.04
N GLY A 146 29.28 -9.10 19.15
CA GLY A 146 28.29 -10.13 18.83
C GLY A 146 28.94 -11.43 18.32
N LYS A 147 29.94 -11.31 17.43
CA LYS A 147 30.66 -12.48 16.90
C LYS A 147 31.47 -13.22 17.99
N ARG A 148 31.98 -12.51 19.00
CA ARG A 148 32.70 -13.11 20.14
C ARG A 148 31.74 -13.75 21.14
N ASN A 149 30.61 -13.10 21.42
CA ASN A 149 29.67 -13.47 22.47
C ASN A 149 28.44 -14.22 21.91
N GLN A 150 28.52 -15.55 21.83
CA GLN A 150 27.44 -16.38 21.28
C GLN A 150 26.10 -16.29 22.04
N VAL A 151 26.13 -15.98 23.34
CA VAL A 151 24.94 -15.95 24.21
C VAL A 151 24.09 -14.67 24.03
N HIS A 152 24.72 -13.50 23.92
CA HIS A 152 24.03 -12.20 23.75
C HIS A 152 24.11 -11.66 22.31
N ASN A 153 24.42 -12.53 21.35
CA ASN A 153 24.69 -12.19 19.96
C ASN A 153 23.56 -11.37 19.28
N VAL A 154 22.31 -11.66 19.63
CA VAL A 154 21.13 -10.98 19.08
C VAL A 154 21.09 -9.49 19.46
N GLN A 155 21.41 -9.16 20.72
CA GLN A 155 21.35 -7.78 21.19
C GLN A 155 22.45 -6.94 20.53
N TYR A 156 23.68 -7.47 20.48
CA TYR A 156 24.80 -6.79 19.84
C TYR A 156 24.56 -6.50 18.36
N TYR A 157 23.94 -7.42 17.59
CA TYR A 157 23.59 -7.12 16.21
C TYR A 157 22.47 -6.09 16.07
N ARG A 158 21.49 -6.05 16.98
CA ARG A 158 20.47 -5.00 17.01
C ARG A 158 21.08 -3.63 17.30
N ASP A 159 21.97 -3.56 18.28
CA ASP A 159 22.68 -2.32 18.63
C ASP A 159 23.59 -1.87 17.47
N ALA A 160 24.27 -2.80 16.81
CA ALA A 160 25.05 -2.51 15.61
C ALA A 160 24.17 -1.91 14.48
N ILE A 161 22.99 -2.46 14.22
CA ILE A 161 22.04 -1.94 13.23
C ILE A 161 21.64 -0.50 13.57
N ASN A 162 21.29 -0.24 14.84
CA ASN A 162 20.91 1.08 15.29
C ASN A 162 22.04 2.10 15.09
N HIS A 163 23.28 1.73 15.42
CA HIS A 163 24.45 2.59 15.19
C HIS A 163 24.73 2.82 13.70
N TYR A 164 24.55 1.82 12.83
CA TYR A 164 24.69 2.02 11.39
C TYR A 164 23.62 2.96 10.83
N TYR A 165 22.36 2.86 11.28
CA TYR A 165 21.31 3.79 10.86
C TYR A 165 21.53 5.20 11.38
N GLN A 166 22.03 5.36 12.61
CA GLN A 166 22.45 6.67 13.12
C GLN A 166 23.57 7.25 12.26
N ALA A 167 24.59 6.46 11.92
CA ALA A 167 25.66 6.90 11.02
C ALA A 167 25.11 7.34 9.65
N ILE A 168 24.14 6.61 9.09
CA ILE A 168 23.49 6.98 7.82
C ILE A 168 22.73 8.31 7.95
N ALA A 169 21.99 8.51 9.03
CA ALA A 169 21.26 9.76 9.26
C ALA A 169 22.22 10.96 9.36
N TRP A 170 23.37 10.78 10.01
CA TRP A 170 24.42 11.80 10.02
C TRP A 170 25.08 11.99 8.66
N ALA A 171 25.32 10.91 7.90
CA ALA A 171 25.85 10.98 6.54
C ALA A 171 24.93 11.75 5.57
N GLN A 172 23.61 11.76 5.81
CA GLN A 172 22.66 12.54 5.01
C GLN A 172 22.72 14.04 5.31
N LYS A 173 23.22 14.44 6.48
CA LYS A 173 23.38 15.85 6.87
C LYS A 173 24.68 16.48 6.35
N ILE A 174 25.62 15.68 5.85
CA ILE A 174 26.90 16.17 5.33
C ILE A 174 26.66 16.79 3.95
N GLU A 175 26.97 18.08 3.81
CA GLU A 175 26.94 18.77 2.52
C GLU A 175 28.21 18.43 1.71
N PRO A 176 28.09 17.95 0.46
CA PRO A 176 29.23 17.69 -0.41
C PRO A 176 30.01 18.97 -0.75
N ILE A 177 31.31 18.81 -1.01
CA ILE A 177 32.23 19.90 -1.38
C ILE A 177 31.71 20.71 -2.57
N GLU A 178 31.13 20.05 -3.57
CA GLU A 178 30.63 20.68 -4.79
C GLU A 178 29.56 21.75 -4.49
N ASN A 179 28.70 21.48 -3.51
CA ASN A 179 27.64 22.40 -3.11
C ASN A 179 28.18 23.57 -2.28
N GLN A 180 29.18 23.31 -1.43
CA GLN A 180 29.85 24.35 -0.64
C GLN A 180 30.59 25.36 -1.55
N GLN A 181 31.25 24.87 -2.59
CA GLN A 181 31.93 25.73 -3.58
C GLN A 181 30.94 26.55 -4.43
N ALA A 182 29.78 25.98 -4.77
CA ALA A 182 28.73 26.70 -5.50
C ALA A 182 28.09 27.83 -4.67
N MET A 183 27.86 27.61 -3.37
CA MET A 183 27.36 28.66 -2.46
C MET A 183 28.36 29.82 -2.30
N GLN A 184 29.65 29.52 -2.17
CA GLN A 184 30.70 30.54 -2.06
C GLN A 184 30.80 31.40 -3.34
N GLN A 185 30.59 30.83 -4.52
CA GLN A 185 30.57 31.58 -5.78
C GLN A 185 29.36 32.53 -5.87
N GLN A 186 28.19 32.12 -5.36
CA GLN A 186 27.00 32.98 -5.32
C GLN A 186 27.16 34.16 -4.33
N GLN A 187 27.74 33.91 -3.15
CA GLN A 187 27.99 34.97 -2.15
C GLN A 187 29.04 36.00 -2.59
N ASN A 188 30.06 35.58 -3.36
CA ASN A 188 31.04 36.50 -3.92
C ASN A 188 30.47 37.35 -5.06
N SER A 189 29.45 36.86 -5.79
CA SER A 189 28.75 37.64 -6.82
C SER A 189 27.74 38.65 -6.28
N THR A 190 27.19 38.44 -5.08
CA THR A 190 26.30 39.42 -4.42
C THR A 190 27.05 40.55 -3.73
N THR A 191 28.29 40.31 -3.28
CA THR A 191 29.13 41.34 -2.62
C THR A 191 29.73 42.36 -3.61
N THR A 192 29.74 42.07 -4.91
CA THR A 192 30.33 42.97 -5.93
C THR A 192 29.33 43.98 -6.54
N ASN A 193 28.06 43.98 -6.13
CA ASN A 193 27.02 44.86 -6.70
C ASN A 193 26.45 45.95 -5.77
N ASN A 194 27.01 46.16 -4.58
CA ASN A 194 26.70 47.33 -3.74
C ASN A 194 27.99 48.10 -3.41
N GLY A 195 28.28 49.10 -4.23
CA GLY A 195 29.44 49.98 -4.05
C GLY A 195 29.40 51.15 -5.02
N THR A 196 28.43 52.06 -4.83
CA THR A 196 28.53 53.41 -5.39
C THR A 196 29.66 54.13 -4.67
N VAL A 197 30.61 54.61 -5.46
CA VAL A 197 31.77 55.39 -5.05
C VAL A 197 31.31 56.68 -4.38
N ASP A 198 31.76 56.93 -3.15
CA ASP A 198 32.01 58.29 -2.68
C ASP A 198 33.27 58.32 -1.80
N ASN A 199 34.30 58.96 -2.34
CA ASN A 199 35.50 59.34 -1.61
C ASN A 199 35.18 60.64 -0.85
N ASN A 200 35.47 60.71 0.45
CA ASN A 200 36.20 61.84 1.03
C ASN A 200 36.57 61.68 2.52
N HIS A 201 37.85 61.92 2.76
CA HIS A 201 38.52 62.57 3.90
C HIS A 201 38.63 61.92 5.29
N ASP A 202 39.90 61.81 5.66
CA ASP A 202 40.53 62.20 6.94
C ASP A 202 40.37 61.35 8.21
N ASN A 203 41.44 60.58 8.41
CA ASN A 203 42.38 60.64 9.52
C ASN A 203 42.02 60.09 10.92
N THR A 204 42.92 59.17 11.33
CA THR A 204 43.40 58.93 12.71
C THR A 204 42.48 58.12 13.64
N THR A 205 42.87 56.87 13.92
CA THR A 205 43.43 56.46 15.22
C THR A 205 43.78 54.97 15.17
N GLN A 206 45.04 54.67 15.49
CA GLN A 206 45.54 53.31 15.71
C GLN A 206 44.79 52.63 16.85
N TYR A 207 44.31 51.41 16.65
CA TYR A 207 44.30 50.40 17.72
C TYR A 207 44.55 49.01 17.13
N ASN A 208 45.73 48.48 17.48
CA ASN A 208 46.10 47.08 17.28
C ASN A 208 45.09 46.15 17.95
N LYS A 209 44.49 45.23 17.17
CA LYS A 209 44.03 43.92 17.65
C LYS A 209 44.46 42.84 16.66
N ASN A 210 45.53 42.17 17.07
CA ASN A 210 45.83 40.74 17.00
C ASN A 210 45.94 40.05 15.63
N LYS A 211 47.20 39.78 15.26
CA LYS A 211 47.64 38.75 14.29
C LYS A 211 47.35 37.31 14.76
N ASP A 212 46.86 37.13 15.97
CA ASP A 212 46.62 35.81 16.59
C ASP A 212 45.25 35.20 16.20
N ASP A 213 44.29 36.01 15.73
CA ASP A 213 42.98 35.50 15.32
C ASP A 213 43.02 34.82 13.94
N LYS A 214 43.94 35.21 13.05
CA LYS A 214 44.13 34.54 11.75
C LYS A 214 44.80 33.17 11.88
N ALA A 215 45.72 33.00 12.82
CA ALA A 215 46.34 31.71 13.11
C ALA A 215 45.37 30.74 13.83
N THR A 216 44.46 31.29 14.63
CA THR A 216 43.41 30.54 15.31
C THR A 216 42.29 30.14 14.32
N GLN A 217 41.84 31.05 13.46
CA GLN A 217 40.87 30.73 12.39
C GLN A 217 41.45 29.78 11.33
N GLN A 218 42.75 29.90 10.96
CA GLN A 218 43.40 28.94 10.07
C GLN A 218 43.61 27.56 10.70
N ASN A 219 43.75 27.46 12.03
CA ASN A 219 43.79 26.16 12.73
C ASN A 219 42.41 25.53 12.86
N LEU A 220 41.32 26.30 13.07
CA LEU A 220 39.95 25.74 13.07
C LEU A 220 39.50 25.27 11.67
N HIS A 221 39.92 25.97 10.60
CA HIS A 221 39.59 25.59 9.22
C HIS A 221 40.37 24.36 8.73
N GLN A 222 41.39 23.91 9.47
CA GLN A 222 42.21 22.73 9.15
C GLN A 222 41.61 21.40 9.66
N GLN A 223 40.46 21.43 10.33
CA GLN A 223 39.99 20.28 11.13
C GLN A 223 38.70 19.61 10.64
N PHE A 224 38.11 20.06 9.53
CA PHE A 224 36.89 19.46 8.97
C PHE A 224 37.21 18.53 7.80
N GLN A 225 36.80 17.26 7.91
CA GLN A 225 36.90 16.32 6.80
C GLN A 225 35.81 16.63 5.79
N GLN A 226 36.24 17.12 4.64
CA GLN A 226 35.38 17.39 3.50
C GLN A 226 35.27 16.14 2.62
N TYR A 227 34.04 15.82 2.16
CA TYR A 227 33.75 14.66 1.32
C TYR A 227 33.17 15.10 -0.02
N THR A 228 33.62 14.47 -1.11
CA THR A 228 32.92 14.54 -2.40
C THR A 228 31.61 13.76 -2.34
N GLU A 229 30.67 14.07 -3.23
CA GLU A 229 29.39 13.34 -3.32
C GLU A 229 29.60 11.83 -3.52
N GLN A 230 30.56 11.44 -4.36
CA GLN A 230 30.89 10.05 -4.63
C GLN A 230 31.48 9.32 -3.42
N GLU A 231 32.34 9.98 -2.64
CA GLU A 231 32.90 9.40 -1.41
C GLU A 231 31.82 9.20 -0.35
N LEU A 232 30.92 10.18 -0.22
CA LEU A 232 29.79 10.10 0.71
C LEU A 232 28.85 8.95 0.33
N ASP A 233 28.56 8.76 -0.96
CA ASP A 233 27.74 7.65 -1.45
C ASP A 233 28.43 6.29 -1.27
N ASN A 234 29.74 6.22 -1.44
CA ASN A 234 30.52 5.02 -1.10
C ASN A 234 30.45 4.67 0.39
N ILE A 235 30.48 5.68 1.27
CA ILE A 235 30.31 5.50 2.71
C ILE A 235 28.90 5.02 3.03
N LYS A 236 27.86 5.67 2.48
CA LYS A 236 26.45 5.27 2.64
C LYS A 236 26.24 3.83 2.18
N SER A 237 26.75 3.45 1.01
CA SER A 237 26.70 2.08 0.49
C SER A 237 27.34 1.09 1.47
N THR A 238 28.52 1.42 2.01
CA THR A 238 29.22 0.59 2.98
C THR A 238 28.41 0.41 4.27
N LEU A 239 27.81 1.48 4.78
CA LEU A 239 26.98 1.47 5.99
C LEU A 239 25.73 0.60 5.81
N TYR A 240 24.98 0.79 4.72
CA TYR A 240 23.81 -0.04 4.41
C TYR A 240 24.20 -1.50 4.19
N SER A 241 25.33 -1.76 3.54
CA SER A 241 25.83 -3.11 3.34
C SER A 241 26.18 -3.78 4.69
N ASN A 242 26.79 -3.05 5.63
CA ASN A 242 27.09 -3.55 6.98
C ASN A 242 25.82 -3.77 7.83
N ALA A 243 24.82 -2.89 7.72
CA ALA A 243 23.51 -3.11 8.32
C ALA A 243 22.84 -4.39 7.76
N ALA A 244 22.88 -4.58 6.44
CA ALA A 244 22.39 -5.79 5.79
C ALA A 244 23.10 -7.07 6.29
N LEU A 245 24.40 -7.01 6.59
CA LEU A 245 25.13 -8.12 7.21
C LEU A 245 24.58 -8.46 8.61
N CYS A 246 24.26 -7.45 9.41
CA CYS A 246 23.70 -7.65 10.74
C CYS A 246 22.31 -8.30 10.65
N HIS A 247 21.45 -7.81 9.75
CA HIS A 247 20.14 -8.44 9.47
C HIS A 247 20.28 -9.88 8.97
N LEU A 248 21.29 -10.17 8.17
CA LEU A 248 21.60 -11.52 7.71
C LEU A 248 21.94 -12.46 8.89
N GLN A 249 22.71 -12.00 9.88
CA GLN A 249 23.01 -12.79 11.09
C GLN A 249 21.76 -12.99 11.96
N LEU A 250 20.90 -11.97 12.05
CA LEU A 250 19.63 -12.03 12.77
C LEU A 250 18.54 -12.84 12.04
N LYS A 251 18.81 -13.33 10.82
CA LYS A 251 17.84 -14.02 9.96
C LYS A 251 16.64 -13.15 9.52
N ASN A 252 16.82 -11.83 9.53
CA ASN A 252 15.86 -10.86 9.03
C ASN A 252 16.04 -10.70 7.51
N TRP A 253 15.60 -11.69 6.72
CA TRP A 253 15.90 -11.76 5.29
C TRP A 253 15.30 -10.61 4.47
N GLY A 254 14.07 -10.19 4.79
CA GLY A 254 13.40 -9.07 4.11
C GLY A 254 14.10 -7.73 4.32
N PHE A 255 14.52 -7.43 5.56
CA PHE A 255 15.32 -6.23 5.84
C PHE A 255 16.71 -6.31 5.22
N CYS A 256 17.36 -7.48 5.24
CA CYS A 256 18.64 -7.70 4.56
C CYS A 256 18.56 -7.41 3.06
N LYS A 257 17.48 -7.84 2.40
CA LYS A 257 17.18 -7.52 0.99
C LYS A 257 17.04 -6.01 0.79
N SER A 258 16.17 -5.35 1.58
CA SER A 258 15.92 -3.90 1.50
C SER A 258 17.19 -3.06 1.70
N ASP A 259 18.01 -3.38 2.71
CA ASP A 259 19.25 -2.63 2.98
C ASP A 259 20.34 -2.93 1.95
N SER A 260 20.39 -4.15 1.40
CA SER A 260 21.30 -4.45 0.29
C SER A 260 20.88 -3.70 -0.98
N ASP A 261 19.59 -3.55 -1.25
CA ASP A 261 19.07 -2.75 -2.37
C ASP A 261 19.45 -1.28 -2.21
N LYS A 262 19.26 -0.69 -1.04
CA LYS A 262 19.71 0.68 -0.74
C LYS A 262 21.23 0.83 -0.88
N ALA A 263 22.02 -0.14 -0.43
CA ALA A 263 23.47 -0.09 -0.62
C ALA A 263 23.87 -0.02 -2.10
N LEU A 264 23.12 -0.72 -2.96
CA LEU A 264 23.34 -0.79 -4.40
C LEU A 264 22.81 0.44 -5.15
N THR A 265 21.84 1.19 -4.60
CA THR A 265 21.42 2.47 -5.19
C THR A 265 22.50 3.55 -5.06
N PHE A 266 23.34 3.49 -4.01
CA PHE A 266 24.47 4.42 -3.83
C PHE A 266 25.75 3.95 -4.54
N ASN A 267 26.06 2.65 -4.49
CA ASN A 267 27.21 2.09 -5.19
C ASN A 267 26.89 0.67 -5.69
N ASP A 268 26.75 0.55 -7.00
CA ASP A 268 26.45 -0.70 -7.71
C ASP A 268 27.66 -1.64 -7.85
N GLN A 269 28.87 -1.13 -7.65
CA GLN A 269 30.13 -1.90 -7.63
C GLN A 269 30.36 -2.62 -6.30
N ASN A 270 29.48 -2.46 -5.30
CA ASN A 270 29.64 -3.09 -4.00
C ASN A 270 29.30 -4.60 -4.04
N VAL A 271 30.29 -5.44 -4.34
CA VAL A 271 30.15 -6.90 -4.45
C VAL A 271 29.60 -7.55 -3.16
N LYS A 272 29.94 -7.00 -1.98
CA LYS A 272 29.43 -7.50 -0.69
C LYS A 272 27.92 -7.31 -0.58
N ALA A 273 27.38 -6.19 -1.09
CA ALA A 273 25.94 -5.95 -1.11
C ALA A 273 25.24 -6.94 -2.05
N TRP A 274 25.79 -7.21 -3.24
CA TRP A 274 25.28 -8.24 -4.15
C TRP A 274 25.25 -9.63 -3.53
N PHE A 275 26.33 -10.04 -2.84
CA PHE A 275 26.39 -11.33 -2.15
C PHE A 275 25.35 -11.44 -1.03
N ARG A 276 25.20 -10.39 -0.21
CA ARG A 276 24.21 -10.33 0.88
C ARG A 276 22.79 -10.39 0.33
N LYS A 277 22.50 -9.66 -0.74
CA LYS A 277 21.23 -9.70 -1.47
C LYS A 277 20.91 -11.09 -2.01
N ALA A 278 21.85 -11.73 -2.72
CA ALA A 278 21.69 -13.07 -3.25
C ALA A 278 21.40 -14.10 -2.14
N LYS A 279 22.09 -13.98 -1.00
CA LYS A 279 21.88 -14.84 0.15
C LYS A 279 20.55 -14.59 0.86
N ALA A 280 20.07 -13.34 0.91
CA ALA A 280 18.73 -13.03 1.40
C ALA A 280 17.64 -13.67 0.51
N HIS A 281 17.75 -13.52 -0.81
CA HIS A 281 16.83 -14.16 -1.76
C HIS A 281 16.86 -15.69 -1.70
N GLN A 282 18.05 -16.28 -1.48
CA GLN A 282 18.18 -17.71 -1.22
C GLN A 282 17.34 -18.16 -0.02
N MET A 283 17.39 -17.41 1.08
CA MET A 283 16.64 -17.74 2.30
C MET A 283 15.14 -17.47 2.18
N LEU A 284 14.74 -16.55 1.28
CA LEU A 284 13.34 -16.28 0.92
C LEU A 284 12.78 -17.23 -0.15
N PHE A 285 13.58 -18.17 -0.66
CA PHE A 285 13.21 -19.06 -1.77
C PHE A 285 12.88 -18.34 -3.09
N GLU A 286 13.30 -17.08 -3.22
CA GLU A 286 13.20 -16.25 -4.43
C GLU A 286 14.39 -16.56 -5.37
N TRP A 287 14.37 -17.75 -5.98
CA TRP A 287 15.52 -18.29 -6.71
C TRP A 287 15.94 -17.47 -7.92
N GLU A 288 14.99 -16.83 -8.60
CA GLU A 288 15.28 -16.08 -9.80
C GLU A 288 16.05 -14.80 -9.49
N GLU A 289 15.55 -14.04 -8.53
CA GLU A 289 16.16 -12.82 -8.03
C GLU A 289 17.52 -13.12 -7.40
N ALA A 290 17.66 -14.26 -6.71
CA ALA A 290 18.95 -14.75 -6.22
C ALA A 290 19.94 -14.95 -7.37
N GLY A 291 19.52 -15.63 -8.45
CA GLY A 291 20.35 -15.81 -9.64
C GLY A 291 20.72 -14.48 -10.31
N ASN A 292 19.78 -13.56 -10.43
CA ASN A 292 20.02 -12.24 -11.02
C ASN A 292 21.00 -11.40 -10.19
N ALA A 293 20.92 -11.48 -8.86
CA ALA A 293 21.87 -10.81 -7.97
C ALA A 293 23.28 -11.42 -8.07
N ILE A 294 23.40 -12.74 -8.23
CA ILE A 294 24.69 -13.43 -8.43
C ILE A 294 25.30 -13.03 -9.77
N ASP A 295 24.52 -13.07 -10.86
CA ASP A 295 25.01 -12.72 -12.20
C ASP A 295 25.50 -11.27 -12.24
N ARG A 296 24.79 -10.33 -11.60
CA ARG A 296 25.23 -8.93 -11.47
C ARG A 296 26.48 -8.78 -10.61
N GLY A 297 26.57 -9.49 -9.49
CA GLY A 297 27.75 -9.49 -8.63
C GLY A 297 29.00 -10.03 -9.33
N LEU A 298 28.85 -11.11 -10.13
CA LEU A 298 29.93 -11.69 -10.93
C LEU A 298 30.32 -10.83 -12.14
N ALA A 299 29.41 -9.99 -12.64
CA ALA A 299 29.73 -9.02 -13.68
C ALA A 299 30.63 -7.88 -13.17
N VAL A 300 30.53 -7.53 -11.88
CA VAL A 300 31.41 -6.57 -11.21
C VAL A 300 32.75 -7.22 -10.84
N GLU A 301 32.71 -8.37 -10.16
CA GLU A 301 33.90 -9.11 -9.73
C GLU A 301 33.78 -10.59 -10.09
N SER A 302 34.35 -10.97 -11.24
CA SER A 302 34.28 -12.34 -11.77
C SER A 302 34.99 -13.37 -10.89
N ASP A 303 36.04 -12.96 -10.18
CA ASP A 303 36.94 -13.83 -9.43
C ASP A 303 36.50 -14.07 -7.98
N ASN A 304 35.32 -13.57 -7.59
CA ASN A 304 34.82 -13.71 -6.24
C ASN A 304 34.40 -15.15 -5.92
N LYS A 305 35.22 -15.85 -5.13
CA LYS A 305 35.03 -17.25 -4.74
C LYS A 305 33.70 -17.50 -4.00
N ASP A 306 33.21 -16.54 -3.22
CA ASP A 306 31.99 -16.72 -2.43
C ASP A 306 30.74 -16.67 -3.31
N LEU A 307 30.70 -15.74 -4.28
CA LEU A 307 29.63 -15.69 -5.29
C LEU A 307 29.65 -16.90 -6.22
N GLN A 308 30.82 -17.37 -6.65
CA GLN A 308 30.94 -18.56 -7.49
C GLN A 308 30.42 -19.82 -6.78
N LYS A 309 30.76 -20.00 -5.49
CA LYS A 309 30.22 -21.10 -4.67
C LYS A 309 28.70 -21.01 -4.52
N LEU A 310 28.18 -19.81 -4.28
CA LEU A 310 26.74 -19.57 -4.17
C LEU A 310 26.02 -19.86 -5.51
N SER A 311 26.63 -19.45 -6.62
CA SER A 311 26.15 -19.74 -7.98
C SER A 311 26.03 -21.24 -8.24
N GLN A 312 27.07 -22.01 -7.94
CA GLN A 312 27.08 -23.46 -8.11
C GLN A 312 26.00 -24.14 -7.25
N LEU A 313 25.82 -23.69 -6.00
CA LEU A 313 24.81 -24.24 -5.09
C LEU A 313 23.37 -23.98 -5.61
N LEU A 314 23.13 -22.82 -6.22
CA LEU A 314 21.79 -22.40 -6.63
C LEU A 314 21.48 -22.67 -8.11
N GLN A 315 22.46 -23.07 -8.92
CA GLN A 315 22.37 -23.17 -10.38
C GLN A 315 21.11 -23.92 -10.86
N ASP A 316 20.83 -25.10 -10.29
CA ASP A 316 19.67 -25.89 -10.69
C ASP A 316 18.33 -25.26 -10.28
N LYS A 317 18.28 -24.64 -9.11
CA LYS A 317 17.07 -23.97 -8.61
C LYS A 317 16.76 -22.71 -9.42
N VAL A 318 17.80 -21.91 -9.69
CA VAL A 318 17.74 -20.72 -10.56
C VAL A 318 17.28 -21.12 -11.95
N ARG A 319 17.88 -22.16 -12.56
CA ARG A 319 17.51 -22.67 -13.88
C ARG A 319 16.04 -23.08 -13.95
N LYS A 320 15.56 -23.86 -12.96
CA LYS A 320 14.15 -24.27 -12.88
C LYS A 320 13.21 -23.07 -12.72
N ALA A 321 13.58 -22.10 -11.88
CA ALA A 321 12.79 -20.88 -11.66
C ALA A 321 12.71 -20.02 -12.93
N ARG A 322 13.84 -19.79 -13.62
CA ARG A 322 13.89 -19.05 -14.90
C ARG A 322 13.03 -19.72 -15.99
N LEU A 323 13.11 -21.05 -16.12
CA LEU A 323 12.26 -21.79 -17.06
C LEU A 323 10.77 -21.67 -16.71
N ALA A 324 10.43 -21.74 -15.42
CA ALA A 324 9.06 -21.58 -14.95
C ALA A 324 8.53 -20.17 -15.25
N ARG A 325 9.33 -19.12 -15.03
CA ARG A 325 8.98 -17.74 -15.41
C ARG A 325 8.78 -17.61 -16.91
N GLN A 326 9.71 -18.08 -17.73
CA GLN A 326 9.59 -18.03 -19.20
C GLN A 326 8.34 -18.75 -19.69
N LYS A 327 8.00 -19.92 -19.12
CA LYS A 327 6.77 -20.63 -19.43
C LYS A 327 5.53 -19.81 -19.05
N ARG A 328 5.52 -19.17 -17.88
CA ARG A 328 4.42 -18.30 -17.41
C ARG A 328 4.27 -17.06 -18.30
N GLU A 329 5.36 -16.40 -18.66
CA GLU A 329 5.37 -15.24 -19.55
C GLU A 329 4.93 -15.59 -20.98
N ARG A 330 5.35 -16.75 -21.51
CA ARG A 330 4.90 -17.24 -22.81
C ARG A 330 3.39 -17.50 -22.81
N ILE A 331 2.88 -18.23 -21.83
CA ILE A 331 1.42 -18.48 -21.70
C ILE A 331 0.65 -17.17 -21.53
N ARG A 332 1.22 -16.18 -20.81
CA ARG A 332 0.65 -14.83 -20.71
C ARG A 332 0.57 -14.17 -22.09
N ALA A 333 1.68 -14.14 -22.83
CA ALA A 333 1.77 -13.48 -24.12
C ALA A 333 0.83 -14.13 -25.16
N GLU A 334 0.80 -15.46 -25.23
CA GLU A 334 -0.10 -16.22 -26.11
C GLU A 334 -1.57 -15.90 -25.82
N ARG A 335 -1.99 -15.90 -24.54
CA ARG A 335 -3.37 -15.55 -24.17
C ARG A 335 -3.71 -14.09 -24.42
N VAL A 336 -2.80 -13.16 -24.11
CA VAL A 336 -2.99 -11.73 -24.40
C VAL A 336 -3.16 -11.50 -25.91
N ALA A 337 -2.39 -12.20 -26.74
CA ALA A 337 -2.56 -12.16 -28.19
C ALA A 337 -3.93 -12.74 -28.60
N HIS A 338 -4.34 -13.86 -27.99
CA HIS A 338 -5.64 -14.48 -28.26
C HIS A 338 -6.81 -13.55 -27.91
N VAL A 339 -6.81 -12.93 -26.72
CA VAL A 339 -7.84 -11.95 -26.31
C VAL A 339 -7.88 -10.75 -27.27
N LYS A 340 -6.72 -10.28 -27.75
CA LYS A 340 -6.67 -9.22 -28.78
C LYS A 340 -7.27 -9.68 -30.10
N GLN A 341 -7.08 -10.93 -30.50
CA GLN A 341 -7.67 -11.51 -31.70
C GLN A 341 -9.20 -11.59 -31.58
N VAL A 342 -9.71 -12.06 -30.43
CA VAL A 342 -11.15 -12.08 -30.13
C VAL A 342 -11.72 -10.66 -30.18
N TRP A 343 -11.07 -9.69 -29.52
CA TRP A 343 -11.51 -8.30 -29.55
C TRP A 343 -11.56 -7.73 -30.98
N LYS A 344 -10.57 -8.07 -31.81
CA LYS A 344 -10.54 -7.67 -33.22
C LYS A 344 -11.72 -8.28 -33.98
N HIS A 345 -12.00 -9.56 -33.78
CA HIS A 345 -13.13 -10.26 -34.40
C HIS A 345 -14.47 -9.60 -34.04
N CYS A 346 -14.71 -9.34 -32.75
CA CYS A 346 -15.94 -8.68 -32.28
C CYS A 346 -16.15 -7.27 -32.86
N ASN A 347 -15.08 -6.60 -33.28
CA ASN A 347 -15.11 -5.22 -33.80
C ASN A 347 -14.82 -5.14 -35.31
N ALA A 348 -14.72 -6.27 -36.02
CA ALA A 348 -14.20 -6.30 -37.39
C ALA A 348 -15.17 -5.81 -38.49
N ALA A 349 -16.48 -5.65 -38.26
CA ALA A 349 -17.39 -5.20 -39.32
C ALA A 349 -17.57 -3.69 -39.33
N SER A 350 -17.27 -3.13 -40.50
CA SER A 350 -17.77 -1.91 -41.11
C SER A 350 -18.61 -0.97 -40.24
N GLY A 351 -17.94 0.09 -39.74
CA GLY A 351 -18.57 1.36 -39.37
C GLY A 351 -18.96 1.48 -37.90
N SER A 352 -18.09 2.12 -37.11
CA SER A 352 -18.32 2.73 -35.77
C SER A 352 -19.05 1.95 -34.67
N SER A 353 -19.62 0.77 -34.93
CA SER A 353 -20.35 -0.07 -33.97
C SER A 353 -19.82 -1.49 -34.02
N SER A 354 -19.45 -2.03 -32.86
CA SER A 354 -19.02 -3.43 -32.69
C SER A 354 -20.08 -4.39 -33.22
N ILE A 355 -19.66 -5.47 -33.91
CA ILE A 355 -20.56 -6.56 -34.32
C ILE A 355 -21.09 -7.29 -33.08
N ILE A 356 -20.18 -7.65 -32.18
CA ILE A 356 -20.47 -8.43 -30.98
C ILE A 356 -20.11 -7.56 -29.78
N LYS A 357 -21.10 -7.30 -28.92
CA LYS A 357 -20.89 -6.48 -27.71
C LYS A 357 -20.35 -7.37 -26.60
N LEU A 358 -19.16 -7.03 -26.11
CA LEU A 358 -18.55 -7.71 -24.96
C LEU A 358 -18.92 -7.01 -23.66
N GLY A 359 -19.13 -7.79 -22.62
CA GLY A 359 -19.45 -7.32 -21.28
C GLY A 359 -18.57 -7.98 -20.23
N ARG A 360 -18.64 -7.41 -19.02
CA ARG A 360 -18.00 -7.94 -17.83
C ARG A 360 -19.01 -8.08 -16.70
N VAL A 361 -18.84 -9.13 -15.90
CA VAL A 361 -19.51 -9.29 -14.61
C VAL A 361 -18.49 -9.03 -13.49
N ALA A 362 -18.96 -8.62 -12.32
CA ALA A 362 -18.12 -8.48 -11.14
C ALA A 362 -17.39 -9.80 -10.83
N LEU A 363 -16.06 -9.75 -10.71
CA LEU A 363 -15.23 -10.93 -10.44
C LEU A 363 -15.14 -11.28 -8.94
N VAL A 364 -15.59 -10.38 -8.07
CA VAL A 364 -15.49 -10.51 -6.60
C VAL A 364 -16.83 -10.12 -5.99
N ALA A 365 -17.42 -10.96 -5.15
CA ALA A 365 -18.74 -10.68 -4.56
C ALA A 365 -18.67 -10.01 -3.17
N SER A 366 -17.57 -10.19 -2.41
CA SER A 366 -17.45 -9.66 -1.04
C SER A 366 -16.52 -8.44 -0.95
N VAL A 367 -17.05 -7.38 -0.32
CA VAL A 367 -16.32 -6.16 0.09
C VAL A 367 -16.26 -6.08 1.62
N SER A 368 -16.56 -7.17 2.33
CA SER A 368 -16.27 -7.19 3.77
C SER A 368 -14.76 -7.21 3.92
N ASP A 369 -14.21 -6.05 4.24
CA ASP A 369 -12.85 -5.92 4.79
C ASP A 369 -12.79 -6.47 6.23
N ASP A 370 -13.92 -6.92 6.79
CA ASP A 370 -14.03 -7.64 8.07
C ASP A 370 -13.59 -9.12 7.95
N ASP A 371 -12.44 -9.38 7.34
CA ASP A 371 -11.72 -10.67 7.46
C ASP A 371 -10.88 -10.71 8.76
N ASP A 372 -11.12 -9.81 9.73
CA ASP A 372 -10.66 -9.95 11.13
C ASP A 372 -11.64 -10.83 11.98
N TYR A 373 -12.57 -11.53 11.34
CA TYR A 373 -13.40 -12.54 12.00
C TYR A 373 -12.63 -13.86 12.15
N ASP A 374 -12.17 -14.06 13.38
CA ASP A 374 -11.87 -15.31 14.09
C ASP A 374 -11.79 -16.58 13.22
N ASP A 375 -10.59 -17.16 13.17
CA ASP A 375 -10.19 -18.37 12.43
C ASP A 375 -10.86 -19.66 12.95
N THR A 376 -11.92 -19.54 13.75
CA THR A 376 -12.64 -20.65 14.37
C THR A 376 -14.12 -20.66 13.95
N ALA A 377 -14.38 -21.54 12.98
CA ALA A 377 -15.68 -22.09 12.60
C ALA A 377 -16.53 -21.28 11.61
N GLU A 378 -16.24 -21.45 10.32
CA GLU A 378 -17.23 -21.79 9.30
C GLU A 378 -16.52 -22.46 8.11
N SER A 379 -17.03 -23.62 7.65
CA SER A 379 -16.39 -24.48 6.65
C SER A 379 -15.99 -23.68 5.39
N ALA A 380 -14.78 -23.92 4.89
CA ALA A 380 -14.25 -23.33 3.67
C ALA A 380 -15.23 -23.44 2.47
N GLU A 381 -16.06 -24.49 2.45
CA GLU A 381 -17.11 -24.73 1.45
C GLU A 381 -18.18 -23.62 1.41
N SER A 382 -18.52 -22.99 2.54
CA SER A 382 -19.50 -21.89 2.60
C SER A 382 -18.94 -20.59 2.00
N ARG A 383 -17.64 -20.33 2.20
CA ARG A 383 -16.93 -19.18 1.61
C ARG A 383 -16.72 -19.36 0.10
N GLU A 384 -16.44 -20.59 -0.36
CA GLU A 384 -16.32 -20.95 -1.77
C GLU A 384 -17.68 -20.92 -2.52
N SER A 385 -18.78 -21.26 -1.85
CA SER A 385 -20.12 -21.33 -2.47
C SER A 385 -20.65 -19.98 -3.01
N ARG A 386 -20.24 -18.84 -2.43
CA ARG A 386 -20.56 -17.50 -2.97
C ARG A 386 -19.68 -17.10 -4.15
N TRP A 387 -18.60 -17.82 -4.42
CA TRP A 387 -17.64 -17.51 -5.47
C TRP A 387 -18.04 -18.17 -6.80
N HIS A 388 -18.72 -19.33 -6.77
CA HIS A 388 -18.98 -20.16 -7.95
C HIS A 388 -19.97 -19.61 -9.00
N HIS A 389 -20.75 -18.57 -8.69
CA HIS A 389 -21.76 -18.06 -9.64
C HIS A 389 -21.20 -17.09 -10.70
N HIS A 390 -19.98 -16.56 -10.54
CA HIS A 390 -19.47 -15.48 -11.39
C HIS A 390 -18.04 -15.67 -11.91
N PHE A 391 -17.35 -16.76 -11.56
CA PHE A 391 -16.12 -17.11 -12.27
C PHE A 391 -16.48 -17.68 -13.65
N PRO A 392 -15.82 -17.24 -14.75
CA PRO A 392 -15.75 -18.04 -15.96
C PRO A 392 -14.99 -19.31 -15.59
N HIS A 393 -15.71 -20.34 -15.18
CA HIS A 393 -15.19 -21.58 -14.61
C HIS A 393 -14.27 -22.34 -15.58
N THR A 394 -14.21 -21.93 -16.85
CA THR A 394 -13.54 -22.71 -17.87
C THR A 394 -12.22 -22.09 -18.34
N GLY A 395 -12.07 -20.76 -18.31
CA GLY A 395 -10.89 -20.09 -18.87
C GLY A 395 -10.67 -20.38 -20.37
N VAL A 396 -11.73 -20.86 -21.04
CA VAL A 396 -11.82 -21.13 -22.47
C VAL A 396 -12.18 -19.82 -23.15
N LEU A 397 -11.40 -19.46 -24.17
CA LEU A 397 -11.62 -18.27 -24.97
C LEU A 397 -12.24 -18.67 -26.31
N PRO A 398 -13.06 -17.81 -26.92
CA PRO A 398 -13.53 -18.00 -28.28
C PRO A 398 -12.33 -18.20 -29.19
N SER A 399 -12.40 -19.20 -30.06
CA SER A 399 -11.26 -19.60 -30.88
C SER A 399 -11.67 -19.79 -32.33
N PRO A 400 -10.78 -19.46 -33.29
CA PRO A 400 -11.04 -19.74 -34.69
C PRO A 400 -11.02 -21.26 -34.92
N ASN A 401 -11.93 -21.74 -35.78
CA ASN A 401 -12.06 -23.15 -36.09
C ASN A 401 -10.85 -23.61 -36.93
N GLU A 402 -10.15 -24.66 -36.50
CA GLU A 402 -8.87 -25.10 -37.09
C GLU A 402 -9.02 -25.53 -38.56
N ASP A 403 -10.19 -26.09 -38.91
CA ASP A 403 -10.53 -26.60 -40.24
C ASP A 403 -10.76 -25.49 -41.29
N SER A 404 -10.97 -24.25 -40.85
CA SER A 404 -11.26 -23.09 -41.72
C SER A 404 -10.03 -22.23 -42.07
N SER A 405 -8.83 -22.69 -41.71
CA SER A 405 -7.56 -21.95 -41.86
C SER A 405 -7.15 -21.60 -43.31
N GLY A 406 -7.93 -22.02 -44.32
CA GLY A 406 -7.74 -21.72 -45.74
C GLY A 406 -8.88 -20.99 -46.45
N SER A 407 -10.02 -20.71 -45.80
CA SER A 407 -11.14 -19.96 -46.40
C SER A 407 -11.06 -18.46 -46.08
N SER A 408 -11.63 -17.61 -46.95
CA SER A 408 -11.70 -16.15 -46.74
C SER A 408 -12.52 -15.75 -45.51
N ASP A 409 -13.45 -16.60 -45.09
CA ASP A 409 -14.24 -16.46 -43.87
C ASP A 409 -13.68 -17.40 -42.81
N GLN A 410 -12.96 -16.82 -41.83
CA GLN A 410 -12.48 -17.52 -40.65
C GLN A 410 -13.67 -17.79 -39.73
N GLN A 411 -14.06 -19.05 -39.57
CA GLN A 411 -15.19 -19.42 -38.72
C GLN A 411 -14.76 -19.42 -37.25
N TRP A 412 -15.57 -18.85 -36.37
CA TRP A 412 -15.28 -18.79 -34.93
C TRP A 412 -16.15 -19.74 -34.13
N THR A 413 -15.62 -20.18 -32.99
CA THR A 413 -16.32 -20.99 -32.01
C THR A 413 -16.37 -20.25 -30.69
N TRP A 414 -17.52 -20.32 -30.00
CA TRP A 414 -17.75 -19.67 -28.72
C TRP A 414 -18.11 -20.69 -27.65
N PRO A 415 -17.62 -20.50 -26.41
CA PRO A 415 -18.11 -21.25 -25.27
C PRO A 415 -19.52 -20.76 -24.89
N CYS A 416 -20.45 -21.69 -24.72
CA CYS A 416 -21.85 -21.41 -24.42
C CYS A 416 -22.29 -22.12 -23.14
N LEU A 417 -23.00 -21.40 -22.28
CA LEU A 417 -23.60 -21.89 -21.05
C LEU A 417 -25.12 -21.93 -21.21
N PHE A 418 -25.69 -23.12 -21.13
CA PHE A 418 -27.13 -23.33 -21.13
C PHE A 418 -27.63 -23.45 -19.69
N LEU A 419 -28.58 -22.61 -19.31
CA LEU A 419 -29.18 -22.58 -17.98
C LEU A 419 -30.57 -23.19 -18.01
N TYR A 420 -30.88 -24.04 -17.03
CA TYR A 420 -32.18 -24.69 -16.86
C TYR A 420 -32.79 -24.28 -15.51
N PRO A 421 -33.39 -23.08 -15.40
CA PRO A 421 -33.88 -22.55 -14.13
C PRO A 421 -34.91 -23.45 -13.44
N SER A 422 -35.74 -24.16 -14.20
CA SER A 422 -36.78 -25.05 -13.66
C SER A 422 -36.20 -26.19 -12.82
N HIS A 423 -34.96 -26.63 -13.10
CA HIS A 423 -34.31 -27.75 -12.43
C HIS A 423 -33.02 -27.34 -11.69
N SER A 424 -32.69 -26.03 -11.69
CA SER A 424 -31.42 -25.52 -11.15
C SER A 424 -30.19 -26.24 -11.70
N GLN A 425 -30.23 -26.59 -12.99
CA GLN A 425 -29.16 -27.26 -13.72
C GLN A 425 -28.54 -26.34 -14.77
N SER A 426 -27.36 -26.69 -15.27
CA SER A 426 -26.70 -25.99 -16.38
C SER A 426 -25.74 -26.89 -17.13
N ASP A 427 -25.64 -26.74 -18.45
CA ASP A 427 -24.62 -27.39 -19.27
C ASP A 427 -23.67 -26.38 -19.90
N PHE A 428 -22.39 -26.75 -19.97
CA PHE A 428 -21.35 -25.96 -20.62
C PHE A 428 -20.87 -26.63 -21.90
N VAL A 429 -21.06 -25.94 -23.03
CA VAL A 429 -20.56 -26.32 -24.34
C VAL A 429 -19.28 -25.55 -24.62
N GLU A 430 -18.15 -26.25 -24.73
CA GLU A 430 -16.83 -25.62 -24.93
C GLU A 430 -16.71 -24.92 -26.28
N LYS A 431 -17.25 -25.53 -27.33
CA LYS A 431 -17.14 -25.05 -28.72
C LYS A 431 -18.50 -25.14 -29.43
N PHE A 432 -19.13 -23.99 -29.62
CA PHE A 432 -20.30 -23.82 -30.48
C PHE A 432 -19.90 -22.93 -31.65
N ALA A 433 -19.95 -23.47 -32.87
CA ALA A 433 -19.60 -22.73 -34.07
C ALA A 433 -20.61 -21.61 -34.36
N GLU A 434 -20.12 -20.47 -34.83
CA GLU A 434 -20.97 -19.31 -35.13
C GLU A 434 -22.06 -19.59 -36.19
N GLU A 435 -21.80 -20.46 -37.14
CA GLU A 435 -22.72 -20.73 -38.26
C GLU A 435 -23.64 -21.92 -37.97
N GLU A 436 -23.41 -22.63 -36.86
CA GLU A 436 -24.24 -23.73 -36.45
C GLU A 436 -25.58 -23.18 -35.93
N MET A 437 -26.67 -23.83 -36.36
CA MET A 437 -28.03 -23.46 -35.96
C MET A 437 -28.29 -23.92 -34.53
N LEU A 438 -28.99 -23.09 -33.76
CA LEU A 438 -29.39 -23.41 -32.41
C LEU A 438 -30.21 -24.71 -32.36
N ALA A 439 -31.10 -24.94 -33.32
CA ALA A 439 -31.88 -26.18 -33.42
C ALA A 439 -31.02 -27.45 -33.53
N VAL A 440 -29.91 -27.40 -34.29
CA VAL A 440 -29.01 -28.56 -34.44
C VAL A 440 -28.35 -28.85 -33.11
N ARG A 441 -27.83 -27.82 -32.44
CA ARG A 441 -27.21 -27.97 -31.12
C ARG A 441 -28.20 -28.47 -30.07
N MET A 442 -29.42 -27.95 -30.07
CA MET A 442 -30.48 -28.38 -29.14
C MET A 442 -30.92 -29.82 -29.41
N ALA A 443 -30.98 -30.27 -30.66
CA ALA A 443 -31.29 -31.66 -30.99
C ALA A 443 -30.19 -32.64 -30.55
N GLU A 444 -28.92 -32.22 -30.60
CA GLU A 444 -27.81 -33.02 -30.07
C GLU A 444 -27.83 -33.13 -28.55
N MET A 445 -28.17 -32.04 -27.85
CA MET A 445 -28.24 -32.01 -26.38
C MET A 445 -29.51 -32.66 -25.83
N PHE A 446 -30.63 -32.46 -26.52
CA PHE A 446 -31.98 -32.86 -26.11
C PHE A 446 -32.67 -33.64 -27.24
N PRO A 447 -32.24 -34.88 -27.52
CA PRO A 447 -32.81 -35.70 -28.56
C PRO A 447 -34.30 -35.99 -28.29
N GLU A 448 -35.07 -36.21 -29.36
CA GLU A 448 -36.44 -36.70 -29.21
C GLU A 448 -36.40 -38.15 -28.70
N VAL A 449 -37.30 -38.45 -27.77
CA VAL A 449 -37.43 -39.77 -27.15
C VAL A 449 -38.62 -40.49 -27.79
N GLU A 450 -38.41 -41.72 -28.27
CA GLU A 450 -39.51 -42.55 -28.82
C GLU A 450 -40.43 -43.03 -27.68
N GLU A 451 -41.70 -43.33 -28.00
CA GLU A 451 -42.67 -43.78 -27.00
C GLU A 451 -42.18 -45.05 -26.27
N GLY A 452 -41.81 -44.89 -24.99
CA GLY A 452 -41.40 -45.99 -24.11
C GLY A 452 -39.93 -45.98 -23.70
N ASP A 453 -39.10 -45.11 -24.29
CA ASP A 453 -37.73 -44.90 -23.87
C ASP A 453 -37.63 -43.88 -22.72
N GLU A 454 -36.61 -44.04 -21.86
CA GLU A 454 -36.31 -43.07 -20.81
C GLU A 454 -35.30 -42.04 -21.34
N THR A 455 -35.44 -40.77 -20.91
CA THR A 455 -34.47 -39.74 -21.24
C THR A 455 -33.08 -40.10 -20.71
N ALA A 456 -32.04 -39.77 -21.47
CA ALA A 456 -30.65 -39.93 -21.04
C ALA A 456 -30.26 -38.98 -19.89
N MET A 457 -31.12 -38.00 -19.56
CA MET A 457 -30.88 -36.98 -18.55
C MET A 457 -31.52 -37.35 -17.20
N PRO A 458 -30.74 -37.73 -16.17
CA PRO A 458 -31.30 -38.24 -14.92
C PRO A 458 -32.14 -37.24 -14.11
N TRP A 459 -31.99 -35.95 -14.40
CA TRP A 459 -32.68 -34.87 -13.70
C TRP A 459 -34.01 -34.46 -14.36
N ASP A 460 -34.30 -34.93 -15.58
CA ASP A 460 -35.56 -34.66 -16.28
C ASP A 460 -36.55 -35.82 -16.08
N TYR A 461 -37.03 -35.96 -14.84
CA TYR A 461 -37.95 -37.03 -14.44
C TYR A 461 -39.30 -37.00 -15.18
N ASN A 462 -39.70 -35.84 -15.71
CA ASN A 462 -40.94 -35.68 -16.45
C ASN A 462 -40.77 -35.80 -17.99
N GLN A 463 -39.54 -35.99 -18.47
CA GLN A 463 -39.21 -36.06 -19.90
C GLN A 463 -39.69 -34.84 -20.71
N GLU A 464 -39.62 -33.66 -20.10
CA GLU A 464 -40.15 -32.43 -20.68
C GLU A 464 -39.13 -31.72 -21.58
N PHE A 465 -37.84 -32.04 -21.44
CA PHE A 465 -36.75 -31.42 -22.21
C PHE A 465 -36.52 -32.15 -23.53
N GLN A 466 -37.46 -31.96 -24.45
CA GLN A 466 -37.36 -32.43 -25.84
C GLN A 466 -37.17 -31.24 -26.77
N CYS A 467 -36.28 -31.34 -27.77
CA CYS A 467 -35.96 -30.23 -28.67
C CYS A 467 -37.18 -29.49 -29.25
N SER A 468 -38.28 -30.19 -29.53
CA SER A 468 -39.53 -29.63 -30.06
C SER A 468 -40.32 -28.77 -29.06
N ASN A 469 -40.13 -28.99 -27.76
CA ASN A 469 -40.82 -28.32 -26.65
C ASN A 469 -39.97 -27.24 -25.97
N LEU A 470 -38.73 -27.00 -26.42
CA LEU A 470 -37.83 -26.05 -25.77
C LEU A 470 -38.01 -24.61 -26.28
N ALA A 471 -38.16 -23.67 -25.36
CA ALA A 471 -38.02 -22.25 -25.63
C ALA A 471 -36.66 -21.76 -25.10
N VAL A 472 -35.90 -21.11 -25.98
CA VAL A 472 -34.58 -20.55 -25.67
C VAL A 472 -34.65 -19.03 -25.58
N TYR A 473 -33.99 -18.47 -24.57
CA TYR A 473 -33.95 -17.05 -24.27
C TYR A 473 -32.51 -16.56 -24.03
N PHE A 474 -32.25 -15.29 -24.29
CA PHE A 474 -31.08 -14.59 -23.74
C PHE A 474 -31.50 -13.33 -23.00
N GLU A 475 -30.70 -12.94 -22.02
CA GLU A 475 -30.93 -11.75 -21.20
C GLU A 475 -30.43 -10.49 -21.90
N VAL A 476 -31.26 -9.45 -21.91
CA VAL A 476 -30.92 -8.13 -22.46
C VAL A 476 -30.19 -7.34 -21.39
N ASN A 477 -28.89 -7.21 -21.60
CA ASN A 477 -28.00 -6.46 -20.73
C ASN A 477 -27.74 -5.05 -21.30
N CYS A 478 -27.84 -4.01 -20.47
CA CYS A 478 -27.69 -2.59 -20.85
C CYS A 478 -28.73 -2.07 -21.88
N PRO A 479 -30.01 -1.89 -21.50
CA PRO A 479 -31.07 -1.45 -22.42
C PRO A 479 -30.99 0.04 -22.87
N ASP A 480 -30.15 0.87 -22.24
CA ASP A 480 -30.28 2.35 -22.26
C ASP A 480 -29.46 3.10 -23.33
N ASP A 481 -28.74 2.44 -24.23
CA ASP A 481 -27.84 3.14 -25.17
C ASP A 481 -28.57 3.88 -26.31
N GLU A 482 -29.86 3.61 -26.59
CA GLU A 482 -30.58 4.27 -27.71
C GLU A 482 -31.68 5.27 -27.29
N ALA A 483 -32.17 5.21 -26.05
CA ALA A 483 -33.30 6.05 -25.61
C ALA A 483 -32.93 7.52 -25.28
N SER A 484 -31.64 7.86 -25.22
CA SER A 484 -31.19 9.22 -24.86
C SER A 484 -30.85 10.12 -26.06
N SER A 485 -31.00 9.65 -27.30
CA SER A 485 -30.65 10.42 -28.50
C SER A 485 -31.75 11.35 -29.03
N SER A 486 -32.95 11.34 -28.44
CA SER A 486 -34.05 12.22 -28.84
C SER A 486 -34.53 13.10 -27.68
N MET A 487 -33.81 14.20 -27.40
CA MET A 487 -34.42 15.49 -27.10
C MET A 487 -33.33 16.56 -27.11
N SER A 488 -33.40 17.45 -28.09
CA SER A 488 -32.57 18.62 -28.25
C SER A 488 -32.79 19.63 -27.12
N ASP A 489 -31.71 20.16 -26.54
CA ASP A 489 -31.68 21.57 -26.15
C ASP A 489 -30.28 22.16 -26.27
N LYS A 490 -30.17 23.18 -27.13
CA LYS A 490 -28.96 23.93 -27.43
C LYS A 490 -28.73 24.96 -26.32
N THR A 491 -27.64 24.87 -25.57
CA THR A 491 -26.90 26.08 -25.11
C THR A 491 -25.41 25.80 -24.95
N ASN A 492 -24.61 26.69 -25.53
CA ASN A 492 -23.15 26.69 -25.53
C ASN A 492 -22.54 26.93 -24.14
N LYS A 493 -21.50 26.16 -23.78
CA LYS A 493 -20.28 26.72 -23.19
C LYS A 493 -19.09 25.77 -23.37
N LYS A 494 -18.00 26.34 -23.87
CA LYS A 494 -16.69 25.71 -24.05
C LYS A 494 -16.07 25.49 -22.66
N ASP A 495 -15.83 24.23 -22.29
CA ASP A 495 -14.78 23.86 -21.35
C ASP A 495 -14.22 22.48 -21.75
N THR A 496 -12.91 22.43 -21.89
CA THR A 496 -12.12 21.30 -22.35
C THR A 496 -11.85 20.38 -21.17
N THR A 497 -12.72 19.42 -20.84
CA THR A 497 -12.39 18.32 -19.92
C THR A 497 -13.36 17.15 -20.12
N THR A 498 -12.79 15.98 -20.45
CA THR A 498 -13.33 14.62 -20.24
C THR A 498 -14.80 14.40 -20.62
N THR A 499 -15.03 13.82 -21.80
CA THR A 499 -16.32 13.28 -22.23
C THR A 499 -16.80 12.23 -21.22
N ILE A 500 -17.61 12.65 -20.25
CA ILE A 500 -18.35 11.75 -19.37
C ILE A 500 -19.50 11.19 -20.22
N VAL A 501 -19.24 10.06 -20.87
CA VAL A 501 -20.32 9.15 -21.30
C VAL A 501 -21.12 8.87 -20.03
N THR A 502 -22.39 9.24 -20.01
CA THR A 502 -23.29 9.04 -18.87
C THR A 502 -23.32 7.57 -18.51
N LYS A 503 -22.51 7.19 -17.52
CA LYS A 503 -22.40 5.82 -17.06
C LYS A 503 -23.71 5.49 -16.38
N THR A 504 -24.60 4.78 -17.08
CA THR A 504 -25.78 4.17 -16.49
C THR A 504 -25.35 3.43 -15.24
N LEU A 505 -26.04 3.68 -14.12
CA LEU A 505 -25.68 3.08 -12.86
C LEU A 505 -26.11 1.61 -12.87
N VAL A 506 -25.20 0.75 -13.31
CA VAL A 506 -25.35 -0.70 -13.38
C VAL A 506 -25.28 -1.26 -11.94
N HIS A 507 -26.23 -2.13 -11.58
CA HIS A 507 -26.21 -2.88 -10.32
C HIS A 507 -24.89 -3.67 -10.22
N PRO A 508 -24.30 -3.88 -9.02
CA PRO A 508 -23.03 -4.59 -8.88
C PRO A 508 -22.99 -5.98 -9.55
N ASP A 509 -24.14 -6.65 -9.61
CA ASP A 509 -24.29 -8.00 -10.16
C ASP A 509 -24.73 -8.01 -11.63
N SER A 510 -25.02 -6.86 -12.25
CA SER A 510 -25.40 -6.81 -13.66
C SER A 510 -24.20 -6.59 -14.59
N VAL A 511 -24.37 -7.03 -15.85
CA VAL A 511 -23.31 -6.99 -16.86
C VAL A 511 -23.04 -5.54 -17.27
N GLU A 512 -21.77 -5.12 -17.22
CA GLU A 512 -21.32 -3.82 -17.73
C GLU A 512 -20.68 -4.00 -19.11
N ARG A 513 -21.09 -3.19 -20.09
CA ARG A 513 -20.51 -3.19 -21.44
C ARG A 513 -19.06 -2.73 -21.43
N LEU A 514 -18.19 -3.44 -22.15
CA LEU A 514 -16.80 -3.06 -22.39
C LEU A 514 -16.70 -2.22 -23.67
N LEU A 515 -16.39 -0.93 -23.52
CA LEU A 515 -16.32 0.01 -24.64
C LEU A 515 -14.92 0.06 -25.29
N ASP A 516 -13.87 -0.07 -24.50
CA ASP A 516 -12.49 0.09 -24.96
C ASP A 516 -11.70 -1.22 -24.92
N GLN A 517 -10.82 -1.39 -25.90
CA GLN A 517 -9.87 -2.51 -25.92
C GLN A 517 -9.04 -2.58 -24.64
N ALA A 518 -8.56 -1.45 -24.13
CA ALA A 518 -7.75 -1.41 -22.91
C ALA A 518 -8.54 -1.87 -21.68
N SER A 519 -9.81 -1.48 -21.58
CA SER A 519 -10.71 -1.88 -20.49
C SER A 519 -11.02 -3.37 -20.54
N ALA A 520 -11.24 -3.91 -21.74
CA ALA A 520 -11.40 -5.35 -21.95
C ALA A 520 -10.14 -6.13 -21.57
N MET A 521 -8.97 -5.73 -22.06
CA MET A 521 -7.70 -6.39 -21.73
C MET A 521 -7.44 -6.41 -20.21
N ARG A 522 -7.61 -5.26 -19.53
CA ARG A 522 -7.43 -5.17 -18.08
C ARG A 522 -8.35 -6.12 -17.31
N PHE A 523 -9.61 -6.20 -17.75
CA PHE A 523 -10.60 -7.09 -17.13
C PHE A 523 -10.19 -8.57 -17.24
N PHE A 524 -9.77 -9.00 -18.43
CA PHE A 524 -9.33 -10.38 -18.65
C PHE A 524 -7.98 -10.72 -18.01
N GLU A 525 -7.09 -9.74 -17.86
CA GLU A 525 -5.86 -9.90 -17.07
C GLU A 525 -6.18 -10.03 -15.57
N ALA A 526 -7.12 -9.22 -15.05
CA ALA A 526 -7.55 -9.29 -13.65
C ALA A 526 -8.21 -10.63 -13.30
N SER A 527 -9.08 -11.16 -14.18
CA SER A 527 -9.70 -12.48 -13.96
C SER A 527 -8.66 -13.62 -13.90
N ARG A 528 -7.59 -13.52 -14.69
CA ARG A 528 -6.47 -14.46 -14.66
C ARG A 528 -5.64 -14.36 -13.39
N ALA A 529 -5.34 -13.14 -12.96
CA ALA A 529 -4.63 -12.91 -11.70
C ALA A 529 -5.42 -13.51 -10.53
N LEU A 530 -6.75 -13.35 -10.52
CA LEU A 530 -7.63 -13.95 -9.51
C LEU A 530 -7.64 -15.49 -9.53
N LYS A 531 -7.50 -16.12 -10.70
CA LYS A 531 -7.35 -17.59 -10.83
C LYS A 531 -6.06 -18.12 -10.20
N GLY A 532 -5.08 -17.26 -9.94
CA GLY A 532 -3.79 -17.63 -9.34
C GLY A 532 -2.67 -17.93 -10.34
N ASP A 533 -2.94 -17.80 -11.65
CA ASP A 533 -1.97 -18.04 -12.72
C ASP A 533 -0.77 -17.07 -12.67
N GLU A 534 -0.97 -15.89 -12.08
CA GLU A 534 0.04 -14.82 -11.95
C GLU A 534 0.76 -14.82 -10.60
N GLY A 535 0.45 -15.77 -9.72
CA GLY A 535 0.95 -15.81 -8.35
C GLY A 535 0.13 -14.96 -7.36
N PRO A 536 0.44 -15.06 -6.06
CA PRO A 536 -0.40 -14.50 -5.00
C PRO A 536 -0.38 -12.97 -4.98
N GLU A 537 0.74 -12.32 -5.33
CA GLU A 537 0.84 -10.85 -5.31
C GLU A 537 -0.07 -10.19 -6.34
N MET A 538 -0.04 -10.68 -7.59
CA MET A 538 -0.91 -10.17 -8.65
C MET A 538 -2.38 -10.49 -8.38
N ALA A 539 -2.68 -11.66 -7.80
CA ALA A 539 -4.03 -11.99 -7.34
C ALA A 539 -4.53 -10.99 -6.30
N ASN A 540 -3.70 -10.62 -5.32
CA ASN A 540 -4.04 -9.64 -4.29
C ASN A 540 -4.24 -8.24 -4.86
N LEU A 541 -3.40 -7.83 -5.82
CA LEU A 541 -3.57 -6.56 -6.53
C LEU A 541 -4.90 -6.54 -7.30
N ALA A 542 -5.21 -7.60 -8.04
CA ALA A 542 -6.47 -7.72 -8.78
C ALA A 542 -7.68 -7.70 -7.84
N LYS A 543 -7.61 -8.41 -6.69
CA LYS A 543 -8.64 -8.36 -5.63
C LYS A 543 -8.83 -6.93 -5.13
N ALA A 544 -7.76 -6.23 -4.79
CA ALA A 544 -7.83 -4.86 -4.27
C ALA A 544 -8.45 -3.89 -5.29
N VAL A 545 -8.10 -4.01 -6.57
CA VAL A 545 -8.65 -3.20 -7.65
C VAL A 545 -10.16 -3.45 -7.83
N GLU A 546 -10.58 -4.72 -7.90
CA GLU A 546 -12.01 -5.05 -8.05
C GLU A 546 -12.81 -4.68 -6.80
N ARG A 547 -12.30 -4.90 -5.59
CA ARG A 547 -12.93 -4.44 -4.33
C ARG A 547 -13.16 -2.93 -4.33
N LYS A 548 -12.13 -2.15 -4.69
CA LYS A 548 -12.22 -0.68 -4.76
C LYS A 548 -13.30 -0.24 -5.75
N ARG A 549 -13.39 -0.90 -6.90
CA ARG A 549 -14.41 -0.63 -7.92
C ARG A 549 -15.81 -0.97 -7.43
N LEU A 550 -16.01 -2.14 -6.84
CA LEU A 550 -17.30 -2.57 -6.29
C LEU A 550 -17.78 -1.64 -5.19
N HIS A 551 -16.87 -1.21 -4.31
CA HIS A 551 -17.17 -0.21 -3.30
C HIS A 551 -17.73 1.08 -3.92
N GLN A 552 -17.12 1.58 -5.00
CA GLN A 552 -17.61 2.76 -5.73
C GLN A 552 -18.98 2.53 -6.36
N GLN A 553 -19.20 1.39 -7.00
CA GLN A 553 -20.50 1.02 -7.59
C GLN A 553 -21.60 0.91 -6.53
N ARG A 554 -21.35 0.21 -5.43
CA ARG A 554 -22.29 0.07 -4.30
C ARG A 554 -22.62 1.41 -3.66
N LYS A 555 -21.63 2.29 -3.49
CA LYS A 555 -21.83 3.64 -2.97
C LYS A 555 -22.73 4.47 -3.89
N ALA A 556 -22.52 4.36 -5.21
CA ALA A 556 -23.36 5.03 -6.19
C ALA A 556 -24.78 4.44 -6.21
N TRP A 557 -24.93 3.10 -6.14
CA TRP A 557 -26.22 2.40 -6.03
C TRP A 557 -27.01 2.85 -4.80
N LYS A 558 -26.38 2.80 -3.62
CA LYS A 558 -26.98 3.27 -2.36
C LYS A 558 -27.40 4.74 -2.43
N LYS A 559 -26.63 5.59 -3.12
CA LYS A 559 -26.98 7.00 -3.33
C LYS A 559 -28.25 7.17 -4.18
N LYS A 560 -28.45 6.34 -5.20
CA LYS A 560 -29.61 6.42 -6.11
C LYS A 560 -30.86 5.72 -5.56
N HIS A 561 -30.70 4.54 -4.97
CA HIS A 561 -31.80 3.66 -4.55
C HIS A 561 -32.03 3.64 -3.03
N GLY A 562 -31.24 4.39 -2.25
CA GLY A 562 -31.37 4.52 -0.79
C GLY A 562 -30.86 3.31 0.01
N SER A 563 -30.93 2.11 -0.55
CA SER A 563 -30.45 0.86 0.05
C SER A 563 -29.49 0.11 -0.88
N LEU A 564 -28.56 -0.63 -0.28
CA LEU A 564 -27.73 -1.59 -1.02
C LEU A 564 -28.54 -2.83 -1.42
N TRP A 565 -29.57 -3.18 -0.64
CA TRP A 565 -30.42 -4.35 -0.81
C TRP A 565 -31.64 -4.10 -1.71
N ALA A 566 -31.69 -2.95 -2.39
CA ALA A 566 -32.73 -2.70 -3.37
C ALA A 566 -32.57 -3.70 -4.51
N VAL A 567 -33.55 -4.58 -4.68
CA VAL A 567 -33.58 -5.58 -5.75
C VAL A 567 -33.61 -4.83 -7.09
N PRO A 568 -32.66 -5.08 -8.01
CA PRO A 568 -32.71 -4.47 -9.33
C PRO A 568 -33.94 -4.97 -10.09
N ASP A 569 -34.44 -4.16 -11.02
CA ASP A 569 -35.51 -4.62 -11.91
C ASP A 569 -35.02 -5.86 -12.68
N PRO A 570 -35.86 -6.91 -12.82
CA PRO A 570 -35.48 -8.14 -13.50
C PRO A 570 -35.08 -7.85 -14.95
N CYS A 571 -34.04 -8.54 -15.44
CA CYS A 571 -33.52 -8.28 -16.77
C CYS A 571 -34.55 -8.67 -17.83
N PRO A 572 -34.81 -7.82 -18.84
CA PRO A 572 -35.68 -8.21 -19.95
C PRO A 572 -35.03 -9.37 -20.72
N VAL A 573 -35.86 -10.22 -21.34
CA VAL A 573 -35.39 -11.36 -22.12
C VAL A 573 -35.85 -11.27 -23.57
N VAL A 574 -35.11 -11.88 -24.47
CA VAL A 574 -35.48 -12.06 -25.89
C VAL A 574 -35.57 -13.54 -26.17
N ARG A 575 -36.69 -13.97 -26.77
CA ARG A 575 -36.87 -15.34 -27.22
C ARG A 575 -36.11 -15.54 -28.53
N VAL A 576 -35.37 -16.65 -28.66
CA VAL A 576 -34.64 -17.00 -29.87
C VAL A 576 -35.41 -18.05 -30.67
N HIS A 577 -35.56 -17.83 -31.97
CA HIS A 577 -36.12 -18.84 -32.86
C HIS A 577 -35.10 -19.98 -33.07
N PRO A 578 -35.49 -21.27 -33.03
CA PRO A 578 -34.54 -22.39 -33.16
C PRO A 578 -33.72 -22.38 -34.46
N ALA A 579 -34.27 -21.83 -35.55
CA ALA A 579 -33.56 -21.71 -36.84
C ALA A 579 -32.45 -20.64 -36.86
N MET A 580 -32.26 -19.86 -35.80
CA MET A 580 -31.19 -18.87 -35.73
C MET A 580 -29.81 -19.52 -35.65
N THR A 581 -28.82 -18.91 -36.31
CA THR A 581 -27.42 -19.26 -36.08
C THR A 581 -26.88 -18.55 -34.84
N LEU A 582 -25.83 -19.10 -34.23
CA LEU A 582 -25.17 -18.44 -33.11
C LEU A 582 -24.64 -17.05 -33.48
N ARG A 583 -24.14 -16.86 -34.71
CA ARG A 583 -23.69 -15.57 -35.24
C ARG A 583 -24.80 -14.53 -35.14
N ASP A 584 -25.99 -14.88 -35.61
CA ASP A 584 -27.11 -13.94 -35.61
C ASP A 584 -27.48 -13.51 -34.18
N ILE A 585 -27.49 -14.46 -33.23
CA ILE A 585 -27.73 -14.18 -31.80
C ILE A 585 -26.65 -13.23 -31.24
N LEU A 586 -25.38 -13.48 -31.57
CA LEU A 586 -24.24 -12.67 -31.13
C LEU A 586 -24.23 -11.26 -31.73
N THR A 587 -24.76 -11.10 -32.94
CA THR A 587 -24.85 -9.80 -33.64
C THR A 587 -26.05 -8.96 -33.20
N ASP A 588 -26.98 -9.51 -32.44
CA ASP A 588 -28.14 -8.77 -31.97
C ASP A 588 -27.71 -7.60 -31.06
N PRO A 589 -28.20 -6.36 -31.28
CA PRO A 589 -27.77 -5.20 -30.51
C PRO A 589 -28.14 -5.29 -29.02
N ARG A 590 -29.05 -6.17 -28.62
CA ARG A 590 -29.49 -6.36 -27.23
C ARG A 590 -28.65 -7.40 -26.49
N MET A 591 -27.89 -8.21 -27.23
CA MET A 591 -27.01 -9.24 -26.65
C MET A 591 -25.68 -8.62 -26.21
N VAL A 592 -25.27 -8.90 -24.97
CA VAL A 592 -23.94 -8.54 -24.46
C VAL A 592 -23.32 -9.80 -23.87
N VAL A 593 -22.22 -10.24 -24.48
CA VAL A 593 -21.52 -11.46 -24.08
C VAL A 593 -20.62 -11.16 -22.88
N ALA A 594 -21.04 -11.60 -21.71
CA ALA A 594 -20.25 -11.47 -20.49
C ALA A 594 -19.11 -12.49 -20.45
N ASN A 595 -17.90 -12.05 -20.07
CA ASN A 595 -16.76 -12.93 -19.80
C ASN A 595 -16.39 -13.90 -20.95
N PHE A 596 -16.70 -13.54 -22.19
CA PHE A 596 -16.58 -14.38 -23.39
C PHE A 596 -17.42 -15.66 -23.40
N VAL A 597 -18.38 -15.81 -22.50
CA VAL A 597 -19.29 -16.96 -22.45
C VAL A 597 -20.68 -16.50 -22.87
N VAL A 598 -21.27 -17.20 -23.83
CA VAL A 598 -22.64 -16.94 -24.28
C VAL A 598 -23.59 -17.65 -23.33
N THR A 599 -24.44 -16.91 -22.62
CA THR A 599 -25.42 -17.50 -21.71
C THR A 599 -26.79 -17.56 -22.39
N LEU A 600 -27.38 -18.76 -22.44
CA LEU A 600 -28.72 -19.00 -22.97
C LEU A 600 -29.57 -19.69 -21.90
N VAL A 601 -30.79 -19.21 -21.69
CA VAL A 601 -31.76 -19.79 -20.77
C VAL A 601 -32.72 -20.68 -21.55
N VAL A 602 -32.86 -21.93 -21.13
CA VAL A 602 -33.67 -22.94 -21.81
C VAL A 602 -34.77 -23.41 -20.86
N ILE A 603 -36.02 -23.28 -21.29
CA ILE A 603 -37.19 -23.68 -20.50
C ILE A 603 -38.19 -24.39 -21.42
N PRO A 604 -38.76 -25.54 -21.02
CA PRO A 604 -39.82 -26.19 -21.79
C PRO A 604 -41.09 -25.33 -21.83
N GLU A 605 -41.73 -25.18 -22.99
CA GLU A 605 -42.92 -24.34 -23.17
C GLU A 605 -44.11 -24.80 -22.33
N ASN A 606 -44.26 -26.12 -22.18
CA ASN A 606 -45.36 -26.72 -21.43
C ASN A 606 -45.14 -26.68 -19.90
N HIS A 607 -43.94 -26.33 -19.42
CA HIS A 607 -43.61 -26.38 -17.99
C HIS A 607 -44.19 -25.15 -17.25
N PRO A 608 -44.81 -25.29 -16.07
CA PRO A 608 -45.42 -24.18 -15.33
C PRO A 608 -44.44 -23.04 -14.99
N ALA A 609 -43.18 -23.36 -14.72
CA ALA A 609 -42.12 -22.38 -14.50
C ALA A 609 -41.86 -21.46 -15.71
N HIS A 610 -42.26 -21.84 -16.93
CA HIS A 610 -42.15 -20.95 -18.09
C HIS A 610 -43.03 -19.71 -17.94
N ALA A 611 -44.27 -19.91 -17.50
CA ALA A 611 -45.21 -18.82 -17.26
C ALA A 611 -44.79 -17.96 -16.05
N GLU A 612 -44.14 -18.55 -15.04
CA GLU A 612 -43.58 -17.82 -13.91
C GLU A 612 -42.35 -16.99 -14.32
N TYR A 613 -41.44 -17.60 -15.08
CA TYR A 613 -40.26 -16.93 -15.61
C TYR A 613 -40.63 -15.70 -16.46
N LEU A 614 -41.65 -15.79 -17.31
CA LEU A 614 -42.13 -14.67 -18.13
C LEU A 614 -42.88 -13.58 -17.35
N LYS A 615 -43.37 -13.87 -16.13
CA LYS A 615 -43.93 -12.84 -15.23
C LYS A 615 -42.82 -12.00 -14.60
N GLU A 616 -41.71 -12.65 -14.24
CA GLU A 616 -40.54 -11.98 -13.68
C GLU A 616 -39.74 -11.27 -14.78
N HIS A 617 -39.44 -11.95 -15.88
CA HIS A 617 -38.62 -11.45 -16.97
C HIS A 617 -39.48 -11.05 -18.16
N LYS A 618 -39.63 -9.74 -18.38
CA LYS A 618 -40.42 -9.23 -19.51
C LYS A 618 -39.78 -9.62 -20.84
N CYS A 619 -40.51 -10.38 -21.66
CA CYS A 619 -40.09 -10.70 -23.03
C CYS A 619 -40.24 -9.46 -23.92
N VAL A 620 -39.12 -8.97 -24.49
CA VAL A 620 -39.07 -7.76 -25.32
C VAL A 620 -39.36 -8.05 -26.80
N GLY A 621 -39.18 -9.30 -27.23
CA GLY A 621 -39.46 -9.73 -28.60
C GLY A 621 -38.92 -11.13 -28.90
N ILE A 622 -39.14 -11.55 -30.15
CA ILE A 622 -38.64 -12.82 -30.68
C ILE A 622 -37.61 -12.49 -31.78
N LEU A 623 -36.41 -13.04 -31.66
CA LEU A 623 -35.38 -13.01 -32.70
C LEU A 623 -35.71 -14.07 -33.74
N GLN A 624 -36.12 -13.63 -34.93
CA GLN A 624 -36.49 -14.47 -36.05
C GLN A 624 -35.45 -14.36 -37.18
N PRO A 625 -35.29 -15.41 -38.00
CA PRO A 625 -34.42 -15.33 -39.16
C PRO A 625 -34.92 -14.21 -40.08
N LYS A 626 -34.01 -13.47 -40.69
CA LYS A 626 -34.40 -12.48 -41.69
C LYS A 626 -35.06 -13.23 -42.84
N ASP A 627 -36.37 -13.05 -43.00
CA ASP A 627 -37.04 -13.49 -44.21
C ASP A 627 -36.30 -12.83 -45.37
N ASN A 628 -35.69 -13.63 -46.25
CA ASN A 628 -35.27 -13.12 -47.55
C ASN A 628 -36.56 -12.61 -48.21
N GLU A 629 -36.78 -11.30 -48.21
CA GLU A 629 -37.78 -10.71 -49.09
C GLU A 629 -37.45 -11.19 -50.51
N PRO A 630 -38.42 -11.83 -51.20
CA PRO A 630 -38.18 -12.43 -52.51
C PRO A 630 -37.84 -11.41 -53.61
#